data_AF-A0A815JJ41-F1
#
_entry.id   AF-A0A815JJ41-F1
#
_cell.length_a   1.000
_cell.length_b   1.000
_cell.length_c   1.000
_cell.angle_alpha   90.00
_cell.angle_beta   90.00
_cell.angle_gamma   90.00
#
_symmetry.space_group_name_H-M   'P 1'
#
loop_
_entity.id
_entity.type
_entity.pdbx_description
1 polymer ?
#
loop_
_entity_poly.entity_id
_entity_poly.type
_entity_poly.pdbx_seq_one_letter_code
_entity_poly.pdbx_strand_id
1 'polypeptide(L)'
;FNDEDSILKQSITDKHLTFTLTADQTFKNETDLHNIVSQINTDPNLFNLSSGRVFYCQILRKHIISDENYDKEIIKNSDVFVIAFHHVATDQSSDSIFLSDLCNTYNSHMTWLDDEESLQYIDYSVHERLIDMTSSREFWCSQLNGYNQECRLLLPVDRDCLYSDQRSGYASIARTSFDSEVSISFLNYASSHQVTPFQLGLAALYTFLFKLTYRQNDLYISCLNANRYRAELQNMVGMFVSTLPYRIQVDSGWLFDELVEHVREKCLSILEHSHYPLQHILRDFHLNQSTASFLQTVFDFTTVSSVSDQFTFDDVSLQPVLLQQFSEVAKFDFSLTFVYNPISDDNILSCGFICSRDLFEDTTVTKMIQRFQYLFEQLFLMNFNVNQTDLVATPIAKLTLILPDEMNEMQHVAFNRQSNVTNEAPASFAQARIWLDERIRFDPDKPQIAIYNMPFVYRLQSDHTLSIKQLDHALHLTVNKHHSLHTSLYFDIEKNLLMQRVITHEDKNNKNNIFSIIETTYETDEQLNELLHDEKRNPHLFDLAQGLVFRCHTIYHKQISSNHLASDKDLLIFNFHHALFDFPSMNIFLRDLNQAYTTDQIITDDNTNLRYLDYAVIEQQMLMTGASMFWLDALHNCKLDQSLSLPFDRYRLSNEHRTGRGTSIYFDFGQDLSHDFLTYASSNNISLEHLALAIYFIFLCKLTNGQTDICLAMNINNSRYRDELKSIIGLFENVIPLRCQLDPHWCLHQLLKHIREITTNSMKYSYFPLQRILEQQPNISGPVFLDTSFEFLSSTRRDEDNEIIIGDSRFSLLPYSIKISEDEIMSKFDFIVSFQHDLHLNEFSCTIDASLDLFNAETICITAQRFHSMLYELSASVIDNEINKPIYELSLTLSNEQYLMQSLNNTQISFSSRRTCIHHEFVYQVMKHPQKLAVELDEQSLTYCELLYYVQVLSFTLLNEYHVFPGEVVCQCVERSLSMVIGIMAIEMAGGVYCPLSPRDPQHRLHALTQQTQSRFVLVHGLTKTKFDHNIVALDIDSLSNINNIDGDMTYNYLSNVEVKGKKIAYIIFTSGSTGTPKAVR
;
A
#
# COMPACT_ATOMS: atom_id res chain seq x y z
N PHE A 1 49.58 40.38 23.04
CA PHE A 1 50.26 39.76 24.20
C PHE A 1 51.61 39.20 23.77
N ASN A 2 52.68 39.99 23.90
CA ASN A 2 54.05 39.53 23.73
C ASN A 2 54.77 39.76 25.06
N ASP A 3 54.81 38.74 25.91
CA ASP A 3 55.92 38.56 26.83
C ASP A 3 56.10 37.06 27.06
N GLU A 4 57.34 36.64 26.86
CA GLU A 4 57.82 35.27 26.72
C GLU A 4 57.80 34.50 28.05
N ASP A 5 57.62 33.18 27.91
CA ASP A 5 58.17 32.14 28.79
C ASP A 5 57.87 32.22 30.30
N SER A 6 56.69 31.73 30.70
CA SER A 6 56.50 30.89 31.92
C SER A 6 55.03 30.61 32.31
N ILE A 7 54.04 31.17 31.62
CA ILE A 7 52.65 31.17 32.15
C ILE A 7 51.70 30.11 31.55
N LEU A 8 51.96 29.48 30.40
CA LEU A 8 50.93 28.69 29.68
C LEU A 8 50.89 27.16 29.95
N LYS A 9 51.35 26.71 31.12
CA LYS A 9 50.96 25.39 31.70
C LYS A 9 50.64 25.55 33.19
N GLN A 10 49.63 26.37 33.52
CA GLN A 10 49.03 26.27 34.84
C GLN A 10 47.93 25.20 34.82
N SER A 11 48.19 24.06 35.46
CA SER A 11 47.11 23.22 35.98
C SER A 11 46.54 23.93 37.21
N ILE A 12 45.45 24.68 37.02
CA ILE A 12 44.72 25.21 38.17
C ILE A 12 43.99 24.01 38.77
N THR A 13 44.48 23.54 39.90
CA THR A 13 43.87 22.48 40.69
C THR A 13 43.08 23.17 41.78
N ASP A 14 41.82 23.50 41.49
CA ASP A 14 40.86 23.63 42.57
C ASP A 14 40.41 22.22 42.97
N LYS A 15 40.02 22.00 44.23
CA LYS A 15 39.82 20.64 44.82
C LYS A 15 38.78 19.78 44.08
N HIS A 16 38.08 20.33 43.10
CA HIS A 16 37.00 19.68 42.37
C HIS A 16 37.05 19.79 40.84
N LEU A 17 37.99 20.54 40.23
CA LEU A 17 38.08 20.70 38.77
C LEU A 17 39.55 20.80 38.30
N THR A 18 39.93 19.96 37.34
CA THR A 18 41.22 20.03 36.64
C THR A 18 40.98 20.46 35.20
N PHE A 19 41.51 21.62 34.80
CA PHE A 19 41.57 22.04 33.40
C PHE A 19 43.02 22.31 32.98
N THR A 20 43.31 22.04 31.71
CA THR A 20 44.62 22.28 31.10
C THR A 20 44.40 23.14 29.87
N LEU A 21 44.90 24.38 29.88
CA LEU A 21 44.89 25.24 28.71
C LEU A 21 46.18 24.96 27.92
N THR A 22 46.06 24.33 26.74
CA THR A 22 47.20 24.03 25.86
C THR A 22 47.21 25.01 24.68
N ALA A 23 48.37 25.62 24.41
CA ALA A 23 48.53 26.66 23.38
C ALA A 23 49.48 26.26 22.23
N ASP A 24 49.77 24.97 22.07
CA ASP A 24 50.90 24.49 21.25
C ASP A 24 50.53 23.99 19.84
N GLN A 25 49.24 23.89 19.49
CA GLN A 25 48.81 23.34 18.20
C GLN A 25 48.52 24.46 17.19
N THR A 26 49.13 24.35 16.01
CA THR A 26 48.96 25.32 14.92
C THR A 26 48.19 24.71 13.75
N PHE A 27 47.38 25.50 13.06
CA PHE A 27 46.69 25.10 11.82
C PHE A 27 47.18 25.92 10.62
N LYS A 28 47.19 25.32 9.42
CA LYS A 28 47.69 25.96 8.19
C LYS A 28 46.59 26.60 7.35
N ASN A 29 45.44 25.95 7.21
CA ASN A 29 44.30 26.36 6.40
C ASN A 29 42.99 25.87 7.03
N GLU A 30 41.84 26.22 6.45
CA GLU A 30 40.52 25.80 6.97
C GLU A 30 40.35 24.28 7.00
N THR A 31 40.88 23.55 6.03
CA THR A 31 40.81 22.08 6.00
C THR A 31 41.58 21.44 7.15
N ASP A 32 42.76 21.97 7.47
CA ASP A 32 43.58 21.53 8.60
C ASP A 32 42.88 21.83 9.93
N LEU A 33 42.31 23.03 10.07
CA LEU A 33 41.50 23.42 11.23
C LEU A 33 40.28 22.50 11.42
N HIS A 34 39.58 22.19 10.33
CA HIS A 34 38.44 21.27 10.33
C HIS A 34 38.83 19.87 10.78
N ASN A 35 39.95 19.34 10.30
CA ASN A 35 40.46 18.02 10.71
C ASN A 35 40.79 17.99 12.20
N ILE A 36 41.41 19.05 12.73
CA ILE A 36 41.73 19.16 14.16
C ILE A 36 40.45 19.17 15.00
N VAL A 37 39.45 19.97 14.62
CA VAL A 37 38.18 20.05 15.35
C VAL A 37 37.38 18.74 15.25
N SER A 38 37.37 18.08 14.09
CA SER A 38 36.73 16.77 13.92
C SER A 38 37.40 15.69 14.78
N GLN A 39 38.73 15.70 14.92
CA GLN A 39 39.46 14.82 15.85
C GLN A 39 39.07 15.08 17.31
N ILE A 40 38.95 16.35 17.72
CA ILE A 40 38.50 16.70 19.08
C ILE A 40 37.08 16.16 19.32
N ASN A 41 36.15 16.35 18.37
CA ASN A 41 34.77 15.89 18.50
C ASN A 41 34.62 14.36 18.53
N THR A 42 35.56 13.63 17.94
CA THR A 42 35.52 12.15 17.82
C THR A 42 36.38 11.42 18.85
N ASP A 43 37.15 12.12 19.70
CA ASP A 43 37.99 11.49 20.73
C ASP A 43 37.13 11.02 21.92
N PRO A 44 36.97 9.69 22.13
CA PRO A 44 36.16 9.16 23.23
C PRO A 44 36.79 9.40 24.61
N ASN A 45 38.06 9.80 24.69
CA ASN A 45 38.77 10.03 25.95
C ASN A 45 38.81 11.52 26.36
N LEU A 46 38.28 12.41 25.52
CA LEU A 46 38.30 13.85 25.78
C LEU A 46 37.52 14.19 27.06
N PHE A 47 36.39 13.52 27.26
CA PHE A 47 35.52 13.67 28.42
C PHE A 47 35.49 12.39 29.26
N ASN A 48 35.31 12.55 30.56
CA ASN A 48 35.13 11.43 31.48
C ASN A 48 34.14 11.82 32.58
N LEU A 49 32.92 11.28 32.47
CA LEU A 49 31.83 11.57 33.39
C LEU A 49 32.11 11.06 34.82
N SER A 50 32.88 9.98 34.98
CA SER A 50 33.21 9.43 36.30
C SER A 50 34.20 10.31 37.07
N SER A 51 35.09 11.02 36.35
CA SER A 51 36.05 11.95 36.94
C SER A 51 35.60 13.41 36.91
N GLY A 52 34.38 13.69 36.44
CA GLY A 52 33.85 15.06 36.30
C GLY A 52 34.46 15.88 35.15
N ARG A 53 35.18 15.26 34.21
CA ARG A 53 35.78 15.97 33.06
C ARG A 53 34.73 16.15 31.96
N VAL A 54 33.99 17.25 32.02
CA VAL A 54 32.90 17.60 31.08
C VAL A 54 33.17 18.85 30.24
N PHE A 55 34.33 19.48 30.42
CA PHE A 55 34.73 20.71 29.73
C PHE A 55 36.13 20.58 29.17
N TYR A 56 36.32 21.09 27.95
CA TYR A 56 37.59 21.17 27.26
C TYR A 56 37.72 22.52 26.57
N CYS A 57 38.90 23.14 26.62
CA CYS A 57 39.19 24.34 25.87
C CYS A 57 40.64 24.31 25.36
N GLN A 58 40.87 24.91 24.19
CA GLN A 58 42.18 24.97 23.53
C GLN A 58 42.27 26.23 22.68
N ILE A 59 43.46 26.84 22.59
CA ILE A 59 43.74 27.91 21.64
C ILE A 59 44.60 27.33 20.51
N LEU A 60 44.12 27.43 19.28
CA LEU A 60 44.83 27.04 18.06
C LEU A 60 45.39 28.29 17.38
N ARG A 61 46.69 28.32 17.12
CA ARG A 61 47.34 29.47 16.47
C ARG A 61 47.47 29.27 14.96
N LYS A 62 47.20 30.30 14.15
CA LYS A 62 47.41 30.20 12.70
C LYS A 62 48.91 30.17 12.40
N HIS A 63 49.37 29.17 11.65
CA HIS A 63 50.77 29.10 11.23
C HIS A 63 51.01 30.13 10.11
N ILE A 64 51.58 31.29 10.44
CA ILE A 64 51.90 32.34 9.46
C ILE A 64 53.09 31.86 8.61
N ILE A 65 52.83 31.46 7.36
CA ILE A 65 53.87 31.30 6.34
C ILE A 65 53.97 32.65 5.62
N SER A 66 55.15 33.26 5.63
CA SER A 66 55.45 34.46 4.87
C SER A 66 55.52 34.13 3.38
N ASP A 67 54.39 34.12 2.67
CA ASP A 67 54.38 34.06 1.21
C ASP A 67 53.24 34.92 0.63
N GLU A 68 53.62 35.86 -0.25
CA GLU A 68 52.84 37.01 -0.73
C GLU A 68 51.70 36.70 -1.72
N ASN A 69 51.23 35.45 -1.89
CA ASN A 69 50.38 35.13 -3.05
C ASN A 69 49.22 34.15 -2.77
N TYR A 70 48.31 34.46 -1.84
CA TYR A 70 46.96 33.87 -1.87
C TYR A 70 45.91 34.85 -1.35
N ASP A 71 45.29 35.58 -2.28
CA ASP A 71 44.08 36.37 -2.05
C ASP A 71 42.85 35.45 -2.09
N LYS A 72 42.24 35.27 -0.91
CA LYS A 72 40.83 34.97 -0.58
C LYS A 72 40.77 33.95 0.56
N GLU A 73 40.68 34.43 1.80
CA GLU A 73 40.27 33.61 2.96
C GLU A 73 39.83 34.54 4.10
N ILE A 74 38.69 34.24 4.72
CA ILE A 74 37.98 35.08 5.70
C ILE A 74 38.73 35.16 7.05
N ILE A 75 39.75 34.32 7.27
CA ILE A 75 40.53 34.29 8.51
C ILE A 75 41.83 35.10 8.35
N LYS A 76 41.73 36.44 8.36
CA LYS A 76 42.89 37.34 8.54
C LYS A 76 43.48 37.13 9.94
N ASN A 77 44.76 36.75 10.04
CA ASN A 77 45.61 36.79 11.26
C ASN A 77 44.89 36.54 12.61
N SER A 78 44.06 35.50 12.72
CA SER A 78 43.26 35.23 13.91
C SER A 78 43.58 33.85 14.48
N ASP A 79 43.83 33.81 15.78
CA ASP A 79 43.87 32.57 16.56
C ASP A 79 42.44 32.04 16.75
N VAL A 80 42.28 30.72 16.85
CA VAL A 80 40.97 30.07 17.03
C VAL A 80 40.87 29.56 18.46
N PHE A 81 39.83 30.00 19.17
CA PHE A 81 39.52 29.52 20.51
C PHE A 81 38.48 28.40 20.41
N VAL A 82 38.90 27.17 20.71
CA VAL A 82 38.06 25.98 20.70
C VAL A 82 37.53 25.73 22.10
N ILE A 83 36.21 25.64 22.23
CA ILE A 83 35.52 25.25 23.46
C ILE A 83 34.66 24.04 23.14
N ALA A 84 34.77 22.99 23.95
CA ALA A 84 33.94 21.80 23.83
C ALA A 84 33.38 21.40 25.20
N PHE A 85 32.07 21.14 25.23
CA PHE A 85 31.36 20.65 26.40
C PHE A 85 30.84 19.25 26.15
N HIS A 86 30.84 18.40 27.17
CA HIS A 86 29.99 17.21 27.14
C HIS A 86 28.54 17.66 27.29
N HIS A 87 27.68 17.29 26.35
CA HIS A 87 26.27 17.71 26.26
C HIS A 87 25.40 17.33 27.49
N VAL A 88 25.94 16.61 28.47
CA VAL A 88 25.24 16.34 29.74
C VAL A 88 25.21 17.59 30.65
N ALA A 89 26.14 18.52 30.44
CA ALA A 89 26.32 19.70 31.26
C ALA A 89 25.74 20.97 30.61
N THR A 90 25.60 20.97 29.29
CA THR A 90 25.18 22.14 28.52
C THR A 90 24.19 21.78 27.42
N ASP A 91 23.35 22.73 27.07
CA ASP A 91 22.54 22.75 25.85
C ASP A 91 22.99 23.89 24.91
N GLN A 92 22.41 23.99 23.72
CA GLN A 92 22.79 25.02 22.72
C GLN A 92 22.61 26.46 23.23
N SER A 93 21.65 26.71 24.13
CA SER A 93 21.48 28.04 24.74
C SER A 93 22.55 28.35 25.78
N SER A 94 23.13 27.33 26.41
CA SER A 94 24.19 27.49 27.41
C SER A 94 25.47 28.08 26.83
N ASP A 95 25.74 27.88 25.53
CA ASP A 95 26.97 28.33 24.90
C ASP A 95 27.10 29.87 24.93
N SER A 96 26.03 30.60 24.60
CA SER A 96 26.04 32.06 24.62
C SER A 96 26.03 32.64 26.03
N ILE A 97 25.33 31.97 26.96
CA ILE A 97 25.30 32.34 28.39
C ILE A 97 26.71 32.19 28.98
N PHE A 98 27.33 31.04 28.76
CA PHE A 98 28.69 30.77 29.23
C PHE A 98 29.70 31.76 28.66
N LEU A 99 29.65 32.05 27.35
CA LEU A 99 30.53 33.03 26.73
C LEU A 99 30.32 34.44 27.28
N SER A 100 29.07 34.84 27.49
CA SER A 100 28.73 36.12 28.13
C SER A 100 29.33 36.22 29.53
N ASP A 101 29.11 35.21 30.37
CA ASP A 101 29.61 35.17 31.74
C ASP A 101 31.14 35.15 31.79
N LEU A 102 31.77 34.40 30.87
CA LEU A 102 33.23 34.34 30.73
C LEU A 102 33.80 35.72 30.34
N CYS A 103 33.23 36.40 29.34
CA CYS A 103 33.66 37.74 28.94
C CYS A 103 33.46 38.76 30.07
N ASN A 104 32.31 38.74 30.74
CA ASN A 104 32.01 39.64 31.85
C ASN A 104 32.97 39.43 33.02
N THR A 105 33.24 38.19 33.40
CA THR A 105 34.17 37.84 34.49
C THR A 105 35.60 38.25 34.14
N TYR A 106 36.02 37.99 32.90
CA TYR A 106 37.36 38.35 32.42
C TYR A 106 37.59 39.86 32.44
N ASN A 107 36.68 40.63 31.84
CA ASN A 107 36.81 42.08 31.68
C ASN A 107 36.64 42.85 33.00
N SER A 108 35.83 42.33 33.93
CA SER A 108 35.59 42.98 35.22
C SER A 108 36.69 42.71 36.25
N HIS A 109 37.64 41.80 35.94
CA HIS A 109 38.63 41.27 36.89
C HIS A 109 38.03 40.85 38.24
N MET A 110 36.76 40.46 38.27
CA MET A 110 36.11 40.03 39.50
C MET A 110 36.63 38.65 39.89
N THR A 111 37.07 38.51 41.14
CA THR A 111 37.15 37.20 41.79
C THR A 111 35.74 36.76 42.11
N TRP A 112 35.31 35.61 41.58
CA TRP A 112 33.99 35.02 41.81
C TRP A 112 33.63 35.07 43.30
N LEU A 113 32.51 35.72 43.63
CA LEU A 113 31.90 35.65 44.95
C LEU A 113 30.89 34.51 44.87
N ASP A 114 31.08 33.46 45.69
CA ASP A 114 30.06 32.42 45.87
C ASP A 114 28.79 33.08 46.40
N ASP A 115 27.84 33.35 45.50
CA ASP A 115 26.49 33.73 45.88
C ASP A 115 25.72 32.43 46.14
N GLU A 116 25.88 31.88 47.34
CA GLU A 116 25.18 30.65 47.79
C GLU A 116 23.65 30.77 47.70
N GLU A 117 23.10 31.99 47.57
CA GLU A 117 21.67 32.24 47.41
C GLU A 117 21.19 32.23 45.94
N SER A 118 22.09 32.09 44.96
CA SER A 118 21.74 32.04 43.54
C SER A 118 21.18 30.68 43.11
N LEU A 119 20.14 30.68 42.29
CA LEU A 119 19.51 29.46 41.76
C LEU A 119 20.51 28.70 40.87
N GLN A 120 20.77 27.42 41.17
CA GLN A 120 21.69 26.58 40.42
C GLN A 120 20.96 25.48 39.63
N TYR A 121 21.65 24.88 38.65
CA TYR A 121 21.08 23.78 37.85
C TYR A 121 20.67 22.57 38.72
N ILE A 122 21.35 22.34 39.84
CA ILE A 122 20.96 21.27 40.78
C ILE A 122 19.57 21.53 41.37
N ASP A 123 19.22 22.78 41.68
CA ASP A 123 17.91 23.14 42.21
C ASP A 123 16.81 22.85 41.20
N TYR A 124 17.06 23.15 39.92
CA TYR A 124 16.18 22.76 38.82
C TYR A 124 16.01 21.23 38.75
N SER A 125 17.12 20.47 38.78
CA SER A 125 17.08 19.00 38.68
C SER A 125 16.33 18.34 39.86
N VAL A 126 16.35 18.96 41.04
CA VAL A 126 15.56 18.51 42.21
C VAL A 126 14.11 18.93 42.04
N HIS A 127 13.85 20.17 41.61
CA HIS A 127 12.50 20.69 41.37
C HIS A 127 11.73 19.82 40.35
N GLU A 128 12.36 19.45 39.24
CA GLU A 128 11.78 18.59 38.21
C GLU A 128 11.23 17.27 38.77
N ARG A 129 11.89 16.70 39.80
CA ARG A 129 11.48 15.44 40.45
C ARG A 129 10.34 15.63 41.46
N LEU A 130 10.10 16.85 41.93
CA LEU A 130 9.13 17.17 42.99
C LEU A 130 7.82 17.75 42.45
N ILE A 131 7.79 18.24 41.21
CA ILE A 131 6.57 18.80 40.60
C ILE A 131 5.53 17.68 40.42
N ASP A 132 4.26 17.99 40.76
CA ASP A 132 3.12 17.14 40.40
C ASP A 132 2.86 17.22 38.89
N MET A 133 3.05 16.10 38.21
CA MET A 133 2.94 15.98 36.76
C MET A 133 1.68 15.24 36.31
N THR A 134 0.68 15.07 37.19
CA THR A 134 -0.50 14.24 36.89
C THR A 134 -1.24 14.68 35.63
N SER A 135 -1.46 15.99 35.44
CA SER A 135 -2.12 16.52 34.24
C SER A 135 -1.29 16.29 32.97
N SER A 136 0.02 16.52 33.03
CA SER A 136 0.92 16.26 31.89
C SER A 136 1.00 14.77 31.56
N ARG A 137 0.96 13.89 32.56
CA ARG A 137 0.87 12.45 32.37
C ARG A 137 -0.41 12.06 31.63
N GLU A 138 -1.57 12.57 32.05
CA GLU A 138 -2.85 12.31 31.38
C GLU A 138 -2.85 12.81 29.93
N PHE A 139 -2.30 14.01 29.68
CA PHE A 139 -2.11 14.54 28.33
C PHE A 139 -1.29 13.58 27.47
N TRP A 140 -0.09 13.19 27.93
CA TRP A 140 0.77 12.26 27.17
C TRP A 140 0.09 10.90 26.99
N CYS A 141 -0.70 10.42 27.96
CA CYS A 141 -1.49 9.19 27.84
C CYS A 141 -2.51 9.28 26.71
N SER A 142 -3.13 10.44 26.54
CA SER A 142 -4.03 10.68 25.41
C SER A 142 -3.26 10.82 24.08
N GLN A 143 -2.13 11.54 24.05
CA GLN A 143 -1.37 11.80 22.82
C GLN A 143 -0.80 10.51 22.20
N LEU A 144 -0.26 9.63 23.03
CA LEU A 144 0.41 8.40 22.60
C LEU A 144 -0.50 7.17 22.67
N ASN A 145 -1.81 7.35 22.88
CA ASN A 145 -2.75 6.25 22.93
C ASN A 145 -2.75 5.46 21.61
N GLY A 146 -2.58 4.14 21.68
CA GLY A 146 -2.52 3.27 20.50
C GLY A 146 -1.18 3.28 19.75
N TYR A 147 -0.12 3.91 20.29
CA TYR A 147 1.23 3.72 19.75
C TYR A 147 1.70 2.27 19.92
N ASN A 148 2.22 1.66 18.86
CA ASN A 148 2.84 0.34 18.86
C ASN A 148 4.06 0.31 17.90
N GLN A 149 4.73 -0.83 17.75
CA GLN A 149 5.88 -0.97 16.82
C GLN A 149 5.51 -0.74 15.35
N GLU A 150 4.24 -0.88 14.97
CA GLU A 150 3.74 -0.63 13.61
C GLU A 150 3.66 0.87 13.30
N CYS A 151 3.73 1.74 14.32
CA CYS A 151 3.83 3.19 14.18
C CYS A 151 5.23 3.68 13.79
N ARG A 152 6.21 2.80 13.60
CA ARG A 152 7.56 3.17 13.15
C ARG A 152 7.50 3.69 11.71
N LEU A 153 8.27 4.75 11.41
CA LEU A 153 8.35 5.29 10.06
C LEU A 153 9.06 4.31 9.15
N LEU A 154 8.42 4.00 8.03
CA LEU A 154 8.92 3.12 6.98
C LEU A 154 9.86 3.92 6.07
N LEU A 155 11.02 4.30 6.62
CA LEU A 155 12.04 5.04 5.89
C LEU A 155 12.69 4.13 4.82
N PRO A 156 13.10 4.69 3.66
CA PRO A 156 13.74 3.95 2.58
C PRO A 156 15.22 3.69 2.92
N VAL A 157 15.46 2.82 3.91
CA VAL A 157 16.81 2.44 4.33
C VAL A 157 17.47 1.54 3.30
N ASP A 158 18.78 1.70 3.12
CA ASP A 158 19.58 0.87 2.20
C ASP A 158 19.99 -0.46 2.83
N ARG A 159 19.92 -0.56 4.17
CA ARG A 159 20.37 -1.72 4.95
C ARG A 159 19.39 -2.04 6.08
N ASP A 160 19.06 -3.32 6.21
CA ASP A 160 18.29 -3.83 7.35
C ASP A 160 19.15 -3.80 8.62
N CYS A 161 18.69 -3.10 9.66
CA CYS A 161 19.38 -3.06 10.94
C CYS A 161 18.92 -4.20 11.83
N LEU A 162 19.74 -5.25 11.93
CA LEU A 162 19.43 -6.42 12.78
C LEU A 162 19.73 -6.21 14.27
N TYR A 163 20.36 -5.12 14.71
CA TYR A 163 20.73 -4.93 16.13
C TYR A 163 20.74 -3.44 16.52
N SER A 164 19.72 -2.98 17.26
CA SER A 164 19.53 -1.56 17.62
C SER A 164 20.50 -1.01 18.69
N ASP A 165 21.28 -1.88 19.34
CA ASP A 165 22.08 -1.49 20.51
C ASP A 165 23.57 -1.20 20.19
N GLN A 166 23.99 -1.31 18.94
CA GLN A 166 25.36 -1.00 18.49
C GLN A 166 25.36 -0.09 17.26
N ARG A 167 25.05 1.19 17.45
CA ARG A 167 25.20 2.21 16.40
C ARG A 167 26.64 2.69 16.33
N SER A 168 27.14 2.89 15.11
CA SER A 168 28.49 3.41 14.89
C SER A 168 28.61 4.90 15.20
N GLY A 169 27.49 5.64 15.12
CA GLY A 169 27.43 7.10 15.29
C GLY A 169 27.88 7.88 14.06
N TYR A 170 28.36 7.23 12.99
CA TYR A 170 28.73 7.92 11.76
C TYR A 170 27.48 8.40 11.00
N ALA A 171 27.53 9.65 10.53
CA ALA A 171 26.48 10.21 9.71
C ALA A 171 26.78 10.12 8.22
N SER A 172 25.73 9.93 7.43
CA SER A 172 25.64 10.35 6.04
C SER A 172 24.88 11.67 5.99
N ILE A 173 25.41 12.67 5.28
CA ILE A 173 24.92 14.05 5.33
C ILE A 173 24.72 14.58 3.92
N ALA A 174 23.55 15.16 3.67
CA ALA A 174 23.29 15.95 2.48
C ALA A 174 22.60 17.26 2.86
N ARG A 175 22.96 18.34 2.15
CA ARG A 175 22.52 19.69 2.48
C ARG A 175 22.09 20.43 1.22
N THR A 176 21.19 21.38 1.41
CA THR A 176 20.77 22.30 0.36
C THR A 176 20.52 23.70 0.93
N SER A 177 20.64 24.70 0.06
CA SER A 177 20.29 26.09 0.34
C SER A 177 19.16 26.50 -0.59
N PHE A 178 18.22 27.28 -0.07
CA PHE A 178 17.09 27.76 -0.86
C PHE A 178 17.40 29.14 -1.42
N ASP A 179 17.02 29.37 -2.67
CA ASP A 179 17.13 30.70 -3.29
C ASP A 179 16.37 31.76 -2.46
N SER A 180 16.78 33.02 -2.61
CA SER A 180 16.21 34.13 -1.85
C SER A 180 14.70 34.27 -2.04
N GLU A 181 14.18 34.00 -3.24
CA GLU A 181 12.75 34.02 -3.53
C GLU A 181 11.97 32.98 -2.71
N VAL A 182 12.43 31.72 -2.66
CA VAL A 182 11.82 30.65 -1.86
C VAL A 182 11.88 30.98 -0.38
N SER A 183 13.04 31.45 0.08
CA SER A 183 13.29 31.80 1.48
C SER A 183 12.36 32.93 1.95
N ILE A 184 12.21 33.98 1.14
CA ILE A 184 11.31 35.11 1.43
C ILE A 184 9.85 34.65 1.41
N SER A 185 9.47 33.81 0.44
CA SER A 185 8.12 33.24 0.36
C SER A 185 7.76 32.45 1.62
N PHE A 186 8.65 31.56 2.07
CA PHE A 186 8.49 30.79 3.31
C PHE A 186 8.28 31.70 4.53
N LEU A 187 9.11 32.73 4.69
CA LEU A 187 8.99 33.67 5.82
C LEU A 187 7.70 34.52 5.75
N ASN A 188 7.32 34.95 4.55
CA ASN A 188 6.07 35.70 4.33
C ASN A 188 4.84 34.83 4.63
N TYR A 189 4.87 33.56 4.22
CA TYR A 189 3.80 32.60 4.54
C TYR A 189 3.67 32.42 6.05
N ALA A 190 4.80 32.22 6.75
CA ALA A 190 4.80 32.08 8.21
C ALA A 190 4.15 33.30 8.89
N SER A 191 4.52 34.50 8.46
CA SER A 191 3.97 35.76 8.96
C SER A 191 2.47 35.91 8.66
N SER A 192 2.02 35.63 7.43
CA SER A 192 0.63 35.82 7.01
C SER A 192 -0.34 34.85 7.69
N HIS A 193 0.10 33.62 7.99
CA HIS A 193 -0.71 32.60 8.66
C HIS A 193 -0.53 32.57 10.18
N GLN A 194 0.22 33.53 10.76
CA GLN A 194 0.50 33.60 12.20
C GLN A 194 1.08 32.29 12.75
N VAL A 195 2.04 31.71 12.01
CA VAL A 195 2.81 30.54 12.42
C VAL A 195 4.29 30.86 12.48
N THR A 196 5.02 30.12 13.30
CA THR A 196 6.48 30.27 13.40
C THR A 196 7.18 29.56 12.22
N PRO A 197 8.37 30.01 11.81
CA PRO A 197 9.21 29.29 10.85
C PRO A 197 9.45 27.82 11.24
N PHE A 198 9.59 27.54 12.55
CA PHE A 198 9.67 26.18 13.09
C PHE A 198 8.43 25.34 12.73
N GLN A 199 7.22 25.86 13.01
CA GLN A 199 5.97 25.15 12.71
C GLN A 199 5.80 24.90 11.21
N LEU A 200 6.16 25.88 10.37
CA LEU A 200 6.06 25.75 8.92
C LEU A 200 7.07 24.74 8.35
N GLY A 201 8.32 24.76 8.83
CA GLY A 201 9.34 23.78 8.47
C GLY A 201 8.96 22.36 8.91
N LEU A 202 8.34 22.23 10.09
CA LEU A 202 7.81 20.96 10.59
C LEU A 202 6.65 20.44 9.72
N ALA A 203 5.74 21.31 9.27
CA ALA A 203 4.67 20.94 8.34
C ALA A 203 5.21 20.49 6.96
N ALA A 204 6.26 21.15 6.46
CA ALA A 204 6.95 20.71 5.25
C ALA A 204 7.60 19.32 5.44
N LEU A 205 8.19 19.05 6.61
CA LEU A 205 8.72 17.73 6.94
C LEU A 205 7.63 16.66 7.06
N TYR A 206 6.50 16.95 7.71
CA TYR A 206 5.37 16.03 7.73
C TYR A 206 4.87 15.71 6.32
N THR A 207 4.80 16.71 5.44
CA THR A 207 4.41 16.50 4.04
C THR A 207 5.41 15.61 3.31
N PHE A 208 6.71 15.86 3.51
CA PHE A 208 7.77 15.05 2.92
C PHE A 208 7.75 13.61 3.42
N LEU A 209 7.68 13.40 4.73
CA LEU A 209 7.65 12.06 5.34
C LEU A 209 6.36 11.33 4.96
N PHE A 210 5.21 11.99 4.96
CA PHE A 210 3.97 11.42 4.44
C PHE A 210 4.18 10.87 3.03
N LYS A 211 4.76 11.65 2.12
CA LYS A 211 5.03 11.19 0.75
C LYS A 211 6.11 10.11 0.68
N LEU A 212 7.15 10.19 1.51
CA LEU A 212 8.30 9.30 1.47
C LEU A 212 8.02 7.93 2.11
N THR A 213 7.31 7.90 3.23
CA THR A 213 7.02 6.70 4.02
C THR A 213 5.69 6.08 3.61
N TYR A 214 5.49 5.96 2.30
CA TYR A 214 4.34 5.24 1.71
C TYR A 214 2.97 5.79 2.13
N ARG A 215 2.89 7.10 2.41
CA ARG A 215 1.67 7.77 2.90
C ARG A 215 1.12 7.12 4.16
N GLN A 216 2.04 6.76 5.07
CA GLN A 216 1.70 6.48 6.46
C GLN A 216 0.96 7.70 7.05
N ASN A 217 -0.28 7.48 7.48
CA ASN A 217 -1.11 8.55 8.04
C ASN A 217 -0.65 8.94 9.44
N ASP A 218 -0.19 7.99 10.27
CA ASP A 218 0.22 8.26 11.65
C ASP A 218 1.74 8.52 11.73
N LEU A 219 2.13 9.79 11.76
CA LEU A 219 3.53 10.21 11.70
C LEU A 219 4.03 10.73 13.06
N TYR A 220 5.22 10.26 13.44
CA TYR A 220 5.90 10.63 14.67
C TYR A 220 7.23 11.33 14.35
N ILE A 221 7.31 12.62 14.67
CA ILE A 221 8.51 13.42 14.51
C ILE A 221 8.92 13.92 15.89
N SER A 222 10.14 13.65 16.30
CA SER A 222 10.65 14.17 17.57
C SER A 222 11.20 15.57 17.37
N CYS A 223 10.83 16.53 18.22
CA CYS A 223 11.36 17.88 18.15
C CYS A 223 12.18 18.21 19.40
N LEU A 224 13.22 19.01 19.21
CA LEU A 224 14.01 19.54 20.32
C LEU A 224 13.30 20.76 20.91
N ASN A 225 13.13 20.77 22.23
CA ASN A 225 12.58 21.89 22.97
C ASN A 225 13.58 22.35 24.02
N ALA A 226 13.92 23.64 24.03
CA ALA A 226 14.88 24.22 24.98
C ALA A 226 14.41 24.12 26.44
N ASN A 227 13.10 24.00 26.70
CA ASN A 227 12.54 23.83 28.05
C ASN A 227 12.94 24.90 29.08
N ARG A 228 13.33 26.10 28.61
CA ARG A 228 13.61 27.31 29.40
C ARG A 228 12.37 28.21 29.52
N TYR A 229 11.28 27.62 30.03
CA TYR A 229 9.95 28.26 30.05
C TYR A 229 9.73 29.28 31.18
N ARG A 230 10.67 29.40 32.12
CA ARG A 230 10.63 30.43 33.18
C ARG A 230 11.81 31.39 33.04
N ALA A 231 11.61 32.64 33.45
CA ALA A 231 12.61 33.70 33.34
C ALA A 231 13.90 33.36 34.10
N GLU A 232 13.79 32.68 35.24
CA GLU A 232 14.92 32.28 36.09
C GLU A 232 15.81 31.23 35.41
N LEU A 233 15.29 30.49 34.43
CA LEU A 233 16.03 29.47 33.70
C LEU A 233 16.71 30.02 32.45
N GLN A 234 16.37 31.23 31.98
CA GLN A 234 16.86 31.75 30.69
C GLN A 234 18.37 32.03 30.70
N ASN A 235 18.95 32.42 31.84
CA ASN A 235 20.36 32.78 31.98
C ASN A 235 21.19 31.73 32.76
N MET A 236 20.74 30.47 32.78
CA MET A 236 21.41 29.39 33.52
C MET A 236 22.16 28.44 32.57
N VAL A 237 23.41 28.12 32.85
CA VAL A 237 24.12 27.04 32.15
C VAL A 237 23.61 25.68 32.67
N GLY A 238 23.17 24.80 31.76
CA GLY A 238 22.63 23.50 32.14
C GLY A 238 22.03 22.72 30.97
N MET A 239 21.67 21.46 31.20
CA MET A 239 21.06 20.59 30.19
C MET A 239 19.53 20.63 30.30
N PHE A 240 18.89 21.61 29.67
CA PHE A 240 17.43 21.76 29.72
C PHE A 240 16.72 21.10 28.54
N VAL A 241 17.41 20.95 27.40
CA VAL A 241 16.80 20.46 26.15
C VAL A 241 16.10 19.11 26.36
N SER A 242 14.84 19.04 25.95
CA SER A 242 14.07 17.81 25.91
C SER A 242 13.73 17.45 24.48
N THR A 243 13.78 16.15 24.17
CA THR A 243 13.34 15.61 22.88
C THR A 243 11.95 15.02 23.07
N LEU A 244 10.94 15.66 22.47
CA LEU A 244 9.54 15.30 22.66
C LEU A 244 8.93 14.78 21.35
N PRO A 245 8.09 13.73 21.40
CA PRO A 245 7.44 13.19 20.20
C PRO A 245 6.21 14.01 19.80
N TYR A 246 6.16 14.43 18.54
CA TYR A 246 5.02 15.10 17.92
C TYR A 246 4.33 14.09 17.01
N ARG A 247 3.15 13.64 17.42
CA ARG A 247 2.30 12.72 16.66
C ARG A 247 1.22 13.49 15.93
N ILE A 248 1.12 13.30 14.63
CA ILE A 248 0.03 13.83 13.80
C ILE A 248 -0.51 12.71 12.90
N GLN A 249 -1.82 12.53 12.92
CA GLN A 249 -2.54 11.71 11.95
C GLN A 249 -2.86 12.57 10.72
N VAL A 250 -2.03 12.49 9.69
CA VAL A 250 -2.14 13.21 8.44
C VAL A 250 -3.23 12.60 7.55
N ASP A 251 -4.14 13.44 7.05
CA ASP A 251 -5.11 13.05 6.04
C ASP A 251 -4.58 13.35 4.63
N SER A 252 -4.67 12.37 3.73
CA SER A 252 -4.33 12.50 2.31
C SER A 252 -5.07 13.62 1.58
N GLY A 253 -6.28 13.97 2.03
CA GLY A 253 -7.12 14.99 1.45
C GLY A 253 -6.78 16.41 1.89
N TRP A 254 -5.95 16.57 2.92
CA TRP A 254 -5.62 17.88 3.45
C TRP A 254 -4.88 18.75 2.45
N LEU A 255 -5.25 20.03 2.44
CA LEU A 255 -4.42 21.07 1.85
C LEU A 255 -3.22 21.33 2.76
N PHE A 256 -2.16 21.93 2.18
CA PHE A 256 -0.98 22.25 2.98
C PHE A 256 -1.30 23.24 4.12
N ASP A 257 -2.18 24.21 3.89
CA ASP A 257 -2.63 25.17 4.90
C ASP A 257 -3.33 24.48 6.08
N GLU A 258 -4.18 23.49 5.80
CA GLU A 258 -4.86 22.69 6.84
C GLU A 258 -3.84 21.92 7.67
N LEU A 259 -2.81 21.32 7.05
CA LEU A 259 -1.74 20.64 7.77
C LEU A 259 -0.95 21.62 8.66
N VAL A 260 -0.65 22.83 8.17
CA VAL A 260 0.05 23.86 8.95
C VAL A 260 -0.75 24.24 10.19
N GLU A 261 -2.08 24.38 10.09
CA GLU A 261 -2.95 24.64 11.24
C GLU A 261 -2.90 23.51 12.27
N HIS A 262 -2.99 22.25 11.84
CA HIS A 262 -2.89 21.08 12.72
C HIS A 262 -1.52 20.99 13.41
N VAL A 263 -0.44 21.30 12.68
CA VAL A 263 0.92 21.37 13.26
C VAL A 263 1.00 22.48 14.30
N ARG A 264 0.42 23.65 14.03
CA ARG A 264 0.39 24.78 14.98
C ARG A 264 -0.32 24.38 16.28
N GLU A 265 -1.52 23.83 16.18
CA GLU A 265 -2.30 23.36 17.34
C GLU A 265 -1.55 22.28 18.12
N LYS A 266 -0.93 21.33 17.42
CA LYS A 266 -0.12 20.28 18.05
C LYS A 266 1.05 20.87 18.82
N CYS A 267 1.81 21.78 18.21
CA CYS A 267 2.92 22.46 18.86
C CYS A 267 2.50 23.19 20.13
N LEU A 268 1.40 23.96 20.07
CA LEU A 268 0.90 24.71 21.24
C LEU A 268 0.48 23.77 22.39
N SER A 269 -0.25 22.69 22.08
CA SER A 269 -0.66 21.72 23.10
C SER A 269 0.52 20.99 23.76
N ILE A 270 1.56 20.64 23.00
CA ILE A 270 2.76 19.99 23.55
C ILE A 270 3.58 20.96 24.39
N LEU A 271 3.66 22.24 24.00
CA LEU A 271 4.42 23.25 24.74
C LEU A 271 3.94 23.39 26.19
N GLU A 272 2.63 23.33 26.44
CA GLU A 272 2.05 23.38 27.79
C GLU A 272 2.48 22.22 28.69
N HIS A 273 2.80 21.06 28.10
CA HIS A 273 3.18 19.83 28.79
C HIS A 273 4.64 19.40 28.55
N SER A 274 5.45 20.30 27.98
CA SER A 274 6.84 20.04 27.56
C SER A 274 7.83 19.77 28.70
N HIS A 275 7.45 20.18 29.90
CA HIS A 275 8.20 19.93 31.13
C HIS A 275 8.09 18.48 31.63
N TYR A 276 7.29 17.62 30.99
CA TYR A 276 7.21 16.20 31.32
C TYR A 276 8.44 15.45 30.77
N PRO A 277 9.26 14.82 31.61
CA PRO A 277 10.51 14.23 31.15
C PRO A 277 10.30 13.05 30.19
N LEU A 278 11.09 12.97 29.11
CA LEU A 278 11.02 11.84 28.15
C LEU A 278 11.14 10.48 28.84
N GLN A 279 11.99 10.34 29.86
CA GLN A 279 12.13 9.09 30.61
C GLN A 279 10.84 8.67 31.32
N HIS A 280 9.99 9.62 31.72
CA HIS A 280 8.67 9.32 32.27
C HIS A 280 7.71 8.87 31.17
N ILE A 281 7.77 9.47 29.98
CA ILE A 281 7.02 9.01 28.80
C ILE A 281 7.40 7.55 28.52
N LEU A 282 8.68 7.26 28.30
CA LEU A 282 9.15 5.90 27.99
C LEU A 282 8.71 4.87 29.04
N ARG A 283 8.82 5.21 30.33
CA ARG A 283 8.41 4.34 31.44
C ARG A 283 6.91 4.10 31.48
N ASP A 284 6.11 5.16 31.41
CA ASP A 284 4.66 5.09 31.61
C ASP A 284 3.93 4.40 30.44
N PHE A 285 4.53 4.38 29.24
CA PHE A 285 4.03 3.67 28.06
C PHE A 285 4.64 2.28 27.85
N HIS A 286 5.42 1.78 28.81
CA HIS A 286 6.11 0.49 28.71
C HIS A 286 6.93 0.32 27.42
N LEU A 287 7.51 1.42 26.94
CA LEU A 287 8.37 1.44 25.75
C LEU A 287 9.74 0.89 26.15
N ASN A 288 9.81 -0.42 26.42
CA ASN A 288 10.99 -1.16 26.89
C ASN A 288 12.06 -1.38 25.79
N GLN A 289 12.15 -0.49 24.80
CA GLN A 289 13.18 -0.55 23.77
C GLN A 289 14.21 0.57 24.00
N SER A 290 15.39 0.44 23.38
CA SER A 290 16.39 1.50 23.38
C SER A 290 15.76 2.83 22.93
N THR A 291 16.14 3.95 23.56
CA THR A 291 15.67 5.31 23.19
C THR A 291 15.79 5.58 21.68
N ALA A 292 16.76 4.94 21.06
CA ALA A 292 17.06 4.92 19.64
C ALA A 292 15.92 4.35 18.75
N SER A 293 15.10 3.42 19.25
CA SER A 293 13.97 2.88 18.46
C SER A 293 12.72 3.75 18.52
N PHE A 294 12.53 4.50 19.62
CA PHE A 294 11.39 5.41 19.81
C PHE A 294 11.62 6.77 19.12
N LEU A 295 12.83 7.31 19.19
CA LEU A 295 13.21 8.60 18.60
C LEU A 295 13.86 8.43 17.22
N GLN A 296 13.15 7.79 16.28
CA GLN A 296 13.69 7.49 14.96
C GLN A 296 14.05 8.76 14.16
N THR A 297 13.14 9.73 14.15
CA THR A 297 13.21 10.95 13.33
C THR A 297 13.22 12.19 14.21
N VAL A 298 14.18 13.09 13.99
CA VAL A 298 14.29 14.37 14.70
C VAL A 298 14.18 15.56 13.75
N PHE A 299 13.47 16.60 14.19
CA PHE A 299 13.39 17.90 13.55
C PHE A 299 13.99 18.98 14.45
N ASP A 300 14.82 19.83 13.86
CA ASP A 300 15.40 20.99 14.52
C ASP A 300 15.37 22.23 13.62
N PHE A 301 15.26 23.41 14.24
CA PHE A 301 15.29 24.70 13.57
C PHE A 301 16.18 25.66 14.35
N THR A 302 17.33 25.98 13.79
CA THR A 302 18.29 26.89 14.40
C THR A 302 18.30 28.23 13.67
N THR A 303 18.36 29.33 14.42
CA THR A 303 18.57 30.67 13.88
C THR A 303 20.00 31.11 14.18
N VAL A 304 20.74 31.53 13.14
CA VAL A 304 22.08 32.10 13.28
C VAL A 304 21.94 33.55 13.74
N SER A 305 22.36 33.85 14.96
CA SER A 305 22.46 35.22 15.46
C SER A 305 23.82 35.83 15.11
N SER A 306 23.86 37.10 14.70
CA SER A 306 25.10 37.87 14.57
C SER A 306 25.60 38.25 15.96
N VAL A 307 26.39 37.38 16.57
CA VAL A 307 26.96 37.62 17.90
C VAL A 307 28.33 38.33 17.84
N SER A 308 28.77 38.75 16.65
CA SER A 308 30.14 39.22 16.39
C SER A 308 30.61 40.40 17.25
N ASP A 309 29.68 41.20 17.80
CA ASP A 309 30.00 42.41 18.55
C ASP A 309 29.76 42.29 20.07
N GLN A 310 29.30 41.13 20.57
CA GLN A 310 28.87 41.00 21.98
C GLN A 310 29.93 40.37 22.91
N PHE A 311 30.87 39.58 22.39
CA PHE A 311 31.85 38.86 23.21
C PHE A 311 33.26 39.42 23.01
N THR A 312 33.69 40.28 23.93
CA THR A 312 35.01 40.92 23.92
C THR A 312 35.80 40.52 25.15
N PHE A 313 37.10 40.25 24.98
CA PHE A 313 38.10 40.11 26.03
C PHE A 313 39.07 41.28 25.91
N ASP A 314 38.94 42.29 26.76
CA ASP A 314 39.58 43.59 26.61
C ASP A 314 39.34 44.18 25.19
N ASP A 315 40.40 44.27 24.37
CA ASP A 315 40.37 44.78 23.00
C ASP A 315 40.18 43.67 21.93
N VAL A 316 40.03 42.40 22.34
CA VAL A 316 39.90 41.25 21.44
C VAL A 316 38.44 40.85 21.28
N SER A 317 37.88 41.01 20.08
CA SER A 317 36.54 40.52 19.74
C SER A 317 36.55 39.05 19.34
N LEU A 318 35.68 38.24 19.92
CA LEU A 318 35.44 36.87 19.45
C LEU A 318 34.47 36.90 18.26
N GLN A 319 34.91 36.30 17.15
CA GLN A 319 34.03 36.01 16.03
C GLN A 319 33.77 34.50 15.96
N PRO A 320 32.50 34.06 15.86
CA PRO A 320 32.20 32.65 15.73
C PRO A 320 32.80 32.13 14.41
N VAL A 321 33.64 31.10 14.51
CA VAL A 321 34.17 30.41 13.33
C VAL A 321 33.15 29.34 12.93
N LEU A 322 32.37 29.62 11.88
CA LEU A 322 31.42 28.65 11.31
C LEU A 322 32.19 27.58 10.51
N LEU A 323 32.81 26.63 11.21
CA LEU A 323 33.52 25.51 10.57
C LEU A 323 32.55 24.52 9.93
N GLN A 324 31.37 24.33 10.54
CA GLN A 324 30.31 23.42 10.07
C GLN A 324 28.93 23.96 10.48
N GLN A 325 27.94 23.84 9.59
CA GLN A 325 26.54 24.14 9.90
C GLN A 325 25.78 22.92 10.46
N PHE A 326 26.32 21.71 10.29
CA PHE A 326 25.67 20.44 10.63
C PHE A 326 26.66 19.46 11.28
N SER A 327 26.17 18.62 12.20
CA SER A 327 26.97 17.61 12.94
C SER A 327 27.41 16.43 12.06
N GLU A 328 28.67 15.99 12.18
CA GLU A 328 29.19 14.76 11.55
C GLU A 328 28.78 13.46 12.26
N VAL A 329 28.07 13.58 13.38
CA VAL A 329 27.61 12.46 14.21
C VAL A 329 26.10 12.27 14.08
N ALA A 330 25.68 11.04 13.77
CA ALA A 330 24.28 10.64 13.72
C ALA A 330 23.83 10.11 15.10
N LYS A 331 23.02 10.90 15.79
CA LYS A 331 22.39 10.52 17.07
C LYS A 331 21.10 9.71 16.89
N PHE A 332 20.46 9.84 15.73
CA PHE A 332 19.15 9.27 15.39
C PHE A 332 19.20 8.58 14.00
N ASP A 333 18.14 7.87 13.59
CA ASP A 333 18.11 7.23 12.26
C ASP A 333 18.11 8.29 11.16
N PHE A 334 17.29 9.32 11.35
CA PHE A 334 17.09 10.42 10.41
C PHE A 334 16.88 11.73 11.18
N SER A 335 17.53 12.81 10.73
CA SER A 335 17.34 14.15 11.30
C SER A 335 17.29 15.19 10.19
N LEU A 336 16.35 16.13 10.28
CA LEU A 336 16.31 17.33 9.46
C LEU A 336 16.57 18.55 10.33
N THR A 337 17.57 19.33 9.96
CA THR A 337 17.88 20.61 10.61
C THR A 337 17.72 21.74 9.62
N PHE A 338 16.90 22.74 9.95
CA PHE A 338 16.86 24.02 9.25
C PHE A 338 17.80 25.02 9.92
N VAL A 339 18.46 25.83 9.09
CA VAL A 339 19.30 26.95 9.51
C VAL A 339 18.77 28.22 8.86
N TYR A 340 18.28 29.13 9.69
CA TYR A 340 17.87 30.47 9.26
C TYR A 340 18.97 31.47 9.56
N ASN A 341 19.53 32.11 8.54
CA ASN A 341 20.57 33.13 8.67
C ASN A 341 20.05 34.49 8.17
N PRO A 342 19.52 35.35 9.07
CA PRO A 342 18.97 36.65 8.70
C PRO A 342 20.02 37.66 8.21
N ILE A 343 21.32 37.36 8.32
CA ILE A 343 22.43 38.28 7.98
C ILE A 343 23.00 37.98 6.59
N SER A 344 22.61 36.86 5.98
CA SER A 344 23.09 36.44 4.65
C SER A 344 22.15 36.91 3.55
N ASP A 345 22.69 37.51 2.48
CA ASP A 345 21.90 37.94 1.32
C ASP A 345 21.55 36.76 0.37
N ASP A 346 22.44 35.77 0.25
CA ASP A 346 22.32 34.68 -0.75
C ASP A 346 21.89 33.33 -0.14
N ASN A 347 21.96 33.16 1.19
CA ASN A 347 21.66 31.90 1.90
C ASN A 347 20.83 32.16 3.16
N ILE A 348 19.66 32.77 2.99
CA ILE A 348 18.77 33.15 4.09
C ILE A 348 18.25 31.91 4.82
N LEU A 349 17.91 30.85 4.08
CA LEU A 349 17.41 29.59 4.61
C LEU A 349 18.17 28.43 3.98
N SER A 350 18.69 27.53 4.80
CA SER A 350 19.26 26.26 4.36
C SER A 350 18.77 25.11 5.22
N CYS A 351 18.92 23.88 4.75
CA CYS A 351 18.64 22.71 5.55
C CYS A 351 19.57 21.53 5.23
N GLY A 352 19.64 20.59 6.16
CA GLY A 352 20.48 19.41 6.04
C GLY A 352 19.81 18.17 6.62
N PHE A 353 19.95 17.06 5.91
CA PHE A 353 19.65 15.73 6.41
C PHE A 353 20.91 15.11 7.02
N ILE A 354 20.76 14.56 8.22
CA ILE A 354 21.78 13.82 8.95
C ILE A 354 21.19 12.44 9.23
N CYS A 355 21.69 11.43 8.54
CA CYS A 355 21.17 10.06 8.60
C CYS A 355 22.23 9.12 9.15
N SER A 356 21.83 8.05 9.85
CA SER A 356 22.78 7.02 10.30
C SER A 356 23.39 6.29 9.10
N ARG A 357 24.73 6.26 9.00
CA ARG A 357 25.44 5.53 7.94
C ARG A 357 25.28 4.01 8.07
N ASP A 358 24.85 3.52 9.23
CA ASP A 358 24.50 2.12 9.44
C ASP A 358 23.25 1.73 8.63
N LEU A 359 22.39 2.71 8.30
CA LEU A 359 21.11 2.52 7.60
C LEU A 359 21.12 3.07 6.17
N PHE A 360 21.80 4.19 5.94
CA PHE A 360 21.73 4.95 4.70
C PHE A 360 23.09 5.07 3.99
N GLU A 361 23.05 5.08 2.67
CA GLU A 361 24.13 5.44 1.77
C GLU A 361 24.08 6.93 1.39
N ASP A 362 25.26 7.50 1.10
CA ASP A 362 25.39 8.93 0.74
C ASP A 362 24.56 9.29 -0.50
N THR A 363 24.42 8.35 -1.43
CA THR A 363 23.57 8.48 -2.62
C THR A 363 22.10 8.62 -2.27
N THR A 364 21.60 7.80 -1.33
CA THR A 364 20.20 7.80 -0.88
C THR A 364 19.88 9.09 -0.13
N VAL A 365 20.73 9.53 0.79
CA VAL A 365 20.55 10.80 1.52
C VAL A 365 20.59 12.01 0.58
N THR A 366 21.47 11.98 -0.42
CA THR A 366 21.54 13.04 -1.45
C THR A 366 20.25 13.11 -2.27
N LYS A 367 19.70 11.97 -2.70
CA LYS A 367 18.40 11.96 -3.39
C LYS A 367 17.28 12.44 -2.49
N MET A 368 17.27 12.04 -1.22
CA MET A 368 16.27 12.51 -0.26
C MET A 368 16.27 14.04 -0.15
N ILE A 369 17.43 14.68 0.01
CA ILE A 369 17.49 16.15 0.15
C ILE A 369 17.09 16.86 -1.15
N GLN A 370 17.42 16.31 -2.32
CA GLN A 370 16.98 16.84 -3.61
C GLN A 370 15.45 16.78 -3.77
N ARG A 371 14.83 15.66 -3.38
CA ARG A 371 13.37 15.52 -3.37
C ARG A 371 12.70 16.45 -2.35
N PHE A 372 13.30 16.61 -1.17
CA PHE A 372 12.83 17.56 -0.16
C PHE A 372 12.90 19.00 -0.68
N GLN A 373 14.01 19.38 -1.32
CA GLN A 373 14.18 20.67 -1.95
C GLN A 373 13.10 20.92 -3.01
N TYR A 374 12.89 19.96 -3.91
CA TYR A 374 11.90 20.07 -4.97
C TYR A 374 10.46 20.16 -4.43
N LEU A 375 10.13 19.43 -3.36
CA LEU A 375 8.86 19.56 -2.65
C LEU A 375 8.72 20.95 -2.02
N PHE A 376 9.77 21.43 -1.36
CA PHE A 376 9.79 22.74 -0.70
C PHE A 376 9.61 23.88 -1.72
N GLU A 377 10.26 23.79 -2.87
CA GLU A 377 10.07 24.68 -4.00
C GLU A 377 8.63 24.65 -4.55
N GLN A 378 8.01 23.46 -4.69
CA GLN A 378 6.60 23.36 -5.07
C GLN A 378 5.67 24.08 -4.07
N LEU A 379 5.95 23.97 -2.77
CA LEU A 379 5.15 24.60 -1.72
C LEU A 379 5.28 26.13 -1.69
N PHE A 380 6.48 26.68 -1.98
CA PHE A 380 6.76 28.10 -1.75
C PHE A 380 7.07 28.94 -3.00
N LEU A 381 7.48 28.36 -4.14
CA LEU A 381 7.64 29.10 -5.40
C LEU A 381 6.33 29.17 -6.20
N MET A 382 5.62 28.05 -6.35
CA MET A 382 4.43 28.01 -7.21
C MET A 382 3.23 28.75 -6.60
N ASN A 383 3.18 28.90 -5.27
CA ASN A 383 2.11 29.59 -4.56
C ASN A 383 2.25 31.14 -4.55
N PHE A 384 3.38 31.70 -5.01
CA PHE A 384 3.61 33.16 -5.00
C PHE A 384 3.19 33.90 -6.29
N ASN A 385 2.78 33.18 -7.33
CA ASN A 385 2.05 33.78 -8.44
C ASN A 385 0.56 33.85 -8.06
N VAL A 386 0.16 35.01 -7.54
CA VAL A 386 -1.21 35.38 -7.10
C VAL A 386 -2.30 35.25 -8.21
N ASN A 387 -1.98 34.67 -9.37
CA ASN A 387 -2.89 34.43 -10.49
C ASN A 387 -3.05 32.95 -10.89
N GLN A 388 -2.59 31.97 -10.10
CA GLN A 388 -2.90 30.55 -10.33
C GLN A 388 -3.62 29.94 -9.12
N THR A 389 -4.95 29.81 -9.24
CA THR A 389 -5.88 29.26 -8.25
C THR A 389 -5.77 27.74 -8.03
N ASP A 390 -4.91 27.03 -8.75
CA ASP A 390 -5.00 25.56 -8.85
C ASP A 390 -4.11 24.79 -7.84
N LEU A 391 -3.03 25.38 -7.31
CA LEU A 391 -2.11 24.69 -6.39
C LEU A 391 -2.40 24.90 -4.89
N VAL A 392 -2.97 26.06 -4.50
CA VAL A 392 -3.45 26.28 -3.11
C VAL A 392 -4.61 25.32 -2.77
N ALA A 393 -5.35 24.85 -3.78
CA ALA A 393 -6.41 23.84 -3.64
C ALA A 393 -5.93 22.40 -3.93
N THR A 394 -4.62 22.16 -4.05
CA THR A 394 -4.07 20.82 -4.31
C THR A 394 -3.79 20.10 -2.98
N PRO A 395 -4.43 18.93 -2.72
CA PRO A 395 -4.12 18.14 -1.54
C PRO A 395 -2.65 17.73 -1.49
N ILE A 396 -2.07 17.65 -0.28
CA ILE A 396 -0.67 17.26 -0.06
C ILE A 396 -0.32 15.90 -0.71
N ALA A 397 -1.31 15.01 -0.83
CA ALA A 397 -1.18 13.72 -1.52
C ALA A 397 -0.84 13.85 -3.01
N LYS A 398 -1.24 14.93 -3.67
CA LYS A 398 -1.00 15.15 -5.11
C LYS A 398 0.34 15.80 -5.42
N LEU A 399 1.06 16.32 -4.41
CA LEU A 399 2.42 16.82 -4.59
C LEU A 399 3.34 15.67 -5.00
N THR A 400 4.25 15.90 -5.93
CA THR A 400 5.13 14.85 -6.45
C THR A 400 6.52 14.96 -5.84
N LEU A 401 7.10 13.81 -5.50
CA LEU A 401 8.51 13.71 -5.16
C LEU A 401 9.38 13.31 -6.37
N ILE A 402 8.79 12.98 -7.53
CA ILE A 402 9.52 12.63 -8.75
C ILE A 402 10.24 13.87 -9.28
N LEU A 403 11.57 13.79 -9.42
CA LEU A 403 12.35 14.91 -9.91
C LEU A 403 12.14 15.10 -11.42
N PRO A 404 12.25 16.33 -11.97
CA PRO A 404 12.00 16.60 -13.39
C PRO A 404 12.86 15.78 -14.37
N ASP A 405 14.11 15.49 -14.01
CA ASP A 405 15.04 14.65 -14.77
C ASP A 405 14.67 13.16 -14.74
N GLU A 406 13.94 12.72 -13.71
CA GLU A 406 13.50 11.33 -13.57
C GLU A 406 12.20 11.02 -14.33
N MET A 407 11.45 12.04 -14.76
CA MET A 407 10.19 11.85 -15.47
C MET A 407 10.33 11.09 -16.81
N ASN A 408 11.56 10.98 -17.34
CA ASN A 408 11.92 10.25 -18.55
C ASN A 408 13.05 9.22 -18.34
N GLU A 409 13.20 8.70 -17.11
CA GLU A 409 14.30 7.80 -16.67
C GLU A 409 14.62 6.63 -17.63
N MET A 410 13.60 6.06 -18.31
CA MET A 410 13.77 4.98 -19.32
C MET A 410 14.86 5.29 -20.38
N GLN A 411 15.13 6.57 -20.66
CA GLN A 411 16.09 6.99 -21.69
C GLN A 411 17.50 7.26 -21.15
N HIS A 412 17.71 7.38 -19.83
CA HIS A 412 18.94 7.96 -19.26
C HIS A 412 19.81 7.03 -18.41
N VAL A 413 19.33 5.85 -17.99
CA VAL A 413 20.18 4.87 -17.27
C VAL A 413 21.11 4.16 -18.25
N ALA A 414 22.41 4.45 -18.17
CA ALA A 414 23.42 3.76 -18.96
C ALA A 414 23.66 2.34 -18.45
N PHE A 415 23.42 1.33 -19.30
CA PHE A 415 23.74 -0.06 -19.00
C PHE A 415 25.20 -0.34 -19.33
N ASN A 416 26.08 -0.12 -18.36
CA ASN A 416 27.49 -0.46 -18.47
C ASN A 416 27.79 -1.80 -17.81
N ARG A 417 28.76 -2.53 -18.37
CA ARG A 417 29.33 -3.71 -17.71
C ARG A 417 29.83 -3.29 -16.33
N GLN A 418 29.36 -3.98 -15.29
CA GLN A 418 29.74 -3.68 -13.92
C GLN A 418 31.11 -4.32 -13.66
N SER A 419 32.15 -3.48 -13.53
CA SER A 419 33.54 -3.95 -13.35
C SER A 419 33.74 -4.84 -12.12
N ASN A 420 32.83 -4.75 -11.15
CA ASN A 420 32.87 -5.47 -9.88
C ASN A 420 32.11 -6.82 -9.91
N VAL A 421 31.40 -7.13 -11.00
CA VAL A 421 30.62 -8.37 -11.11
C VAL A 421 31.52 -9.50 -11.60
N THR A 422 31.80 -10.45 -10.71
CA THR A 422 32.50 -11.70 -11.01
C THR A 422 31.62 -12.62 -11.90
N ASN A 423 31.86 -13.93 -11.93
CA ASN A 423 30.92 -14.89 -12.52
C ASN A 423 29.74 -15.21 -11.58
N GLU A 424 29.55 -14.44 -10.50
CA GLU A 424 28.51 -14.62 -9.49
C GLU A 424 27.91 -13.26 -9.12
N ALA A 425 26.57 -13.20 -8.99
CA ALA A 425 25.81 -12.00 -8.64
C ALA A 425 24.46 -12.40 -7.99
N PRO A 426 23.74 -11.47 -7.34
CA PRO A 426 22.34 -11.71 -6.98
C PRO A 426 21.49 -12.02 -8.21
N ALA A 427 20.45 -12.84 -8.05
CA ALA A 427 19.45 -13.08 -9.08
C ALA A 427 18.62 -11.81 -9.33
N SER A 428 18.07 -11.68 -10.54
CA SER A 428 17.05 -10.65 -10.84
C SER A 428 15.80 -10.90 -10.00
N PHE A 429 14.96 -9.87 -9.82
CA PHE A 429 13.72 -10.06 -9.05
C PHE A 429 12.76 -11.02 -9.76
N ALA A 430 12.73 -11.02 -11.09
CA ALA A 430 11.94 -11.97 -11.87
C ALA A 430 12.43 -13.42 -11.68
N GLN A 431 13.75 -13.64 -11.68
CA GLN A 431 14.35 -14.94 -11.37
C GLN A 431 13.97 -15.44 -9.97
N ALA A 432 14.14 -14.57 -8.97
CA ALA A 432 13.83 -14.88 -7.58
C ALA A 432 12.35 -15.27 -7.39
N ARG A 433 11.44 -14.56 -8.06
CA ARG A 433 10.00 -14.83 -8.02
C ARG A 433 9.65 -16.20 -8.61
N ILE A 434 10.14 -16.52 -9.81
CA ILE A 434 9.87 -17.83 -10.45
C ILE A 434 10.43 -18.98 -9.60
N TRP A 435 11.67 -18.84 -9.14
CA TRP A 435 12.33 -19.84 -8.31
C TRP A 435 11.57 -20.07 -6.99
N LEU A 436 11.10 -19.00 -6.35
CA LEU A 436 10.34 -19.08 -5.11
C LEU A 436 8.95 -19.69 -5.33
N ASP A 437 8.23 -19.29 -6.37
CA ASP A 437 6.90 -19.84 -6.69
C ASP A 437 6.96 -21.35 -6.98
N GLU A 438 7.99 -21.80 -7.71
CA GLU A 438 8.23 -23.23 -7.94
C GLU A 438 8.53 -23.99 -6.63
N ARG A 439 9.31 -23.40 -5.72
CA ARG A 439 9.62 -24.00 -4.40
C ARG A 439 8.41 -24.04 -3.46
N ILE A 440 7.57 -23.01 -3.45
CA ILE A 440 6.36 -22.96 -2.61
C ILE A 440 5.34 -24.01 -3.07
N ARG A 441 5.24 -24.26 -4.38
CA ARG A 441 4.34 -25.27 -4.96
C ARG A 441 4.90 -26.69 -4.89
N PHE A 442 6.16 -26.85 -4.52
CA PHE A 442 6.80 -28.15 -4.40
C PHE A 442 6.24 -28.90 -3.19
N ASP A 443 5.29 -29.79 -3.45
CA ASP A 443 4.79 -30.77 -2.49
C ASP A 443 5.33 -32.16 -2.91
N PRO A 444 6.18 -32.81 -2.10
CA PRO A 444 6.70 -34.13 -2.42
C PRO A 444 5.62 -35.23 -2.43
N ASP A 445 4.46 -34.99 -1.82
CA ASP A 445 3.37 -35.96 -1.69
C ASP A 445 2.27 -35.80 -2.77
N LYS A 446 2.37 -34.81 -3.66
CA LYS A 446 1.39 -34.55 -4.75
C LYS A 446 2.01 -34.68 -6.14
N PRO A 447 1.22 -35.05 -7.17
CA PRO A 447 1.69 -35.05 -8.55
C PRO A 447 2.08 -33.62 -8.97
N GLN A 448 3.36 -33.45 -9.29
CA GLN A 448 3.96 -32.17 -9.64
C GLN A 448 3.74 -31.83 -11.11
N ILE A 449 3.51 -30.55 -11.40
CA ILE A 449 3.44 -30.03 -12.76
C ILE A 449 4.50 -28.94 -12.91
N ALA A 450 5.43 -29.13 -13.84
CA ALA A 450 6.49 -28.17 -14.13
C ALA A 450 5.96 -26.93 -14.91
N ILE A 451 5.30 -26.01 -14.20
CA ILE A 451 4.64 -24.81 -14.76
C ILE A 451 5.57 -23.80 -15.42
N TYR A 452 6.88 -23.92 -15.19
CA TYR A 452 7.91 -23.03 -15.72
C TYR A 452 8.81 -23.69 -16.78
N ASN A 453 8.48 -24.90 -17.24
CA ASN A 453 9.13 -25.46 -18.43
C ASN A 453 8.55 -24.82 -19.70
N MET A 454 9.42 -24.44 -20.63
CA MET A 454 9.07 -23.80 -21.89
C MET A 454 9.53 -24.66 -23.09
N PRO A 455 8.80 -25.73 -23.42
CA PRO A 455 9.08 -26.53 -24.60
C PRO A 455 8.55 -25.84 -25.87
N PHE A 456 9.46 -25.58 -26.81
CA PHE A 456 9.15 -25.09 -28.16
C PHE A 456 9.23 -26.25 -29.13
N VAL A 457 8.08 -26.68 -29.66
CA VAL A 457 7.94 -27.88 -30.48
C VAL A 457 7.84 -27.50 -31.95
N TYR A 458 8.81 -27.94 -32.72
CA TYR A 458 8.93 -27.68 -34.14
C TYR A 458 8.72 -28.96 -34.94
N ARG A 459 7.87 -28.90 -35.97
CA ARG A 459 7.64 -30.01 -36.90
C ARG A 459 8.43 -29.79 -38.18
N LEU A 460 9.16 -30.81 -38.63
CA LEU A 460 9.91 -30.76 -39.87
C LEU A 460 8.95 -30.62 -41.07
N GLN A 461 9.27 -29.74 -42.03
CA GLN A 461 8.47 -29.47 -43.24
C GLN A 461 9.24 -29.78 -44.53
N SER A 462 10.51 -30.21 -44.42
CA SER A 462 11.40 -30.43 -45.57
C SER A 462 11.85 -31.87 -45.70
N ASP A 463 12.14 -32.30 -46.93
CA ASP A 463 12.73 -33.63 -47.23
C ASP A 463 14.22 -33.76 -46.80
N HIS A 464 14.82 -32.69 -46.27
CA HIS A 464 16.19 -32.66 -45.79
C HIS A 464 16.29 -33.08 -44.31
N THR A 465 17.11 -34.08 -44.03
CA THR A 465 17.40 -34.54 -42.67
C THR A 465 18.34 -33.59 -41.95
N LEU A 466 17.98 -33.20 -40.73
CA LEU A 466 18.83 -32.40 -39.85
C LEU A 466 20.03 -33.23 -39.37
N SER A 467 21.25 -32.70 -39.51
CA SER A 467 22.47 -33.38 -39.03
C SER A 467 22.63 -33.19 -37.52
N ILE A 468 22.37 -34.24 -36.73
CA ILE A 468 22.47 -34.18 -35.27
C ILE A 468 23.88 -33.83 -34.79
N LYS A 469 24.92 -34.30 -35.48
CA LYS A 469 26.32 -33.94 -35.12
C LYS A 469 26.62 -32.46 -35.31
N GLN A 470 26.08 -31.86 -36.38
CA GLN A 470 26.26 -30.43 -36.65
C GLN A 470 25.38 -29.59 -35.72
N LEU A 471 24.18 -30.07 -35.40
CA LEU A 471 23.30 -29.47 -34.39
C LEU A 471 23.96 -29.45 -33.01
N ASP A 472 24.55 -30.56 -32.58
CA ASP A 472 25.29 -30.68 -31.32
C ASP A 472 26.43 -29.67 -31.22
N HIS A 473 27.25 -29.57 -32.26
CA HIS A 473 28.32 -28.59 -32.32
C HIS A 473 27.80 -27.14 -32.27
N ALA A 474 26.78 -26.83 -33.08
CA ALA A 474 26.18 -25.51 -33.14
C ALA A 474 25.54 -25.11 -31.79
N LEU A 475 24.84 -26.03 -31.13
CA LEU A 475 24.27 -25.81 -29.80
C LEU A 475 25.35 -25.54 -28.76
N HIS A 476 26.49 -26.24 -28.79
CA HIS A 476 27.61 -25.95 -27.89
C HIS A 476 28.16 -24.53 -28.09
N LEU A 477 28.30 -24.05 -29.33
CA LEU A 477 28.72 -22.68 -29.61
C LEU A 477 27.69 -21.66 -29.08
N THR A 478 26.41 -21.89 -29.35
CA THR A 478 25.32 -20.99 -28.94
C THR A 478 25.17 -20.93 -27.43
N VAL A 479 25.16 -22.08 -26.74
CA VAL A 479 25.05 -22.15 -25.28
C VAL A 479 26.25 -21.50 -24.62
N ASN A 480 27.47 -21.69 -25.14
CA ASN A 480 28.66 -21.05 -24.56
C ASN A 480 28.69 -19.52 -24.78
N LYS A 481 28.12 -19.01 -25.88
CA LYS A 481 27.99 -17.56 -26.11
C LYS A 481 27.07 -16.89 -25.08
N HIS A 482 25.98 -17.56 -24.70
CA HIS A 482 24.94 -16.99 -23.86
C HIS A 482 25.03 -17.50 -22.42
N HIS A 483 25.61 -16.69 -21.54
CA HIS A 483 25.84 -17.04 -20.12
C HIS A 483 24.60 -17.59 -19.38
N SER A 484 23.42 -17.04 -19.66
CA SER A 484 22.16 -17.47 -19.01
C SER A 484 21.83 -18.95 -19.26
N LEU A 485 22.24 -19.52 -20.39
CA LEU A 485 22.01 -20.93 -20.74
C LEU A 485 22.94 -21.92 -20.02
N HIS A 486 23.89 -21.41 -19.24
CA HIS A 486 24.80 -22.20 -18.41
C HIS A 486 25.02 -21.53 -17.05
N THR A 487 23.96 -20.93 -16.52
CA THR A 487 23.94 -20.29 -15.20
C THR A 487 23.20 -21.17 -14.20
N SER A 488 23.79 -21.29 -13.00
CA SER A 488 23.17 -21.95 -11.83
C SER A 488 22.49 -20.92 -10.93
N LEU A 489 21.38 -21.29 -10.31
CA LEU A 489 20.64 -20.51 -9.30
C LEU A 489 20.65 -21.26 -7.95
N TYR A 490 21.07 -20.59 -6.88
CA TYR A 490 21.08 -21.16 -5.53
C TYR A 490 20.83 -20.10 -4.47
N PHE A 491 20.27 -20.51 -3.34
CA PHE A 491 19.99 -19.62 -2.22
C PHE A 491 21.19 -19.55 -1.28
N ASP A 492 21.70 -18.35 -1.01
CA ASP A 492 22.78 -18.09 -0.05
C ASP A 492 22.17 -17.77 1.32
N ILE A 493 22.41 -18.65 2.30
CA ILE A 493 21.82 -18.55 3.65
C ILE A 493 22.41 -17.38 4.44
N GLU A 494 23.69 -17.06 4.26
CA GLU A 494 24.35 -15.98 5.00
C GLU A 494 23.86 -14.61 4.50
N LYS A 495 23.66 -14.49 3.19
CA LYS A 495 23.14 -13.26 2.56
C LYS A 495 21.62 -13.17 2.56
N ASN A 496 20.92 -14.27 2.84
CA ASN A 496 19.47 -14.40 2.75
C ASN A 496 18.91 -13.98 1.37
N LEU A 497 19.63 -14.32 0.29
CA LEU A 497 19.33 -13.89 -1.08
C LEU A 497 19.52 -15.03 -2.08
N LEU A 498 18.73 -15.02 -3.15
CA LEU A 498 18.97 -15.90 -4.30
C LEU A 498 20.15 -15.36 -5.12
N MET A 499 21.13 -16.21 -5.37
CA MET A 499 22.33 -15.92 -6.13
C MET A 499 22.31 -16.67 -7.46
N GLN A 500 22.97 -16.10 -8.46
CA GLN A 500 23.20 -16.69 -9.77
C GLN A 500 24.70 -16.77 -10.07
N ARG A 501 25.13 -17.87 -10.69
CA ARG A 501 26.54 -18.09 -11.04
C ARG A 501 26.69 -18.74 -12.41
N VAL A 502 27.51 -18.12 -13.27
CA VAL A 502 27.88 -18.63 -14.60
C VAL A 502 28.88 -19.77 -14.46
N ILE A 503 28.58 -20.93 -15.04
CA ILE A 503 29.43 -22.13 -14.98
C ILE A 503 30.53 -22.03 -16.04
N THR A 504 31.79 -22.05 -15.61
CA THR A 504 32.94 -21.87 -16.52
C THR A 504 33.48 -23.20 -17.07
N HIS A 505 34.38 -23.14 -18.05
CA HIS A 505 35.03 -24.34 -18.61
C HIS A 505 35.88 -25.13 -17.59
N GLU A 506 36.41 -24.49 -16.55
CA GLU A 506 37.16 -25.18 -15.49
C GLU A 506 36.24 -26.05 -14.62
N ASP A 507 35.00 -25.58 -14.39
CA ASP A 507 33.97 -26.32 -13.67
C ASP A 507 33.51 -27.58 -14.45
N LYS A 508 33.56 -27.53 -15.80
CA LYS A 508 33.12 -28.62 -16.70
C LYS A 508 33.97 -29.89 -16.58
N ASN A 509 35.22 -29.79 -16.11
CA ASN A 509 36.12 -30.95 -15.98
C ASN A 509 35.68 -31.96 -14.88
N ASN A 510 34.70 -31.61 -14.04
CA ASN A 510 34.25 -32.43 -12.90
C ASN A 510 32.97 -33.25 -13.12
N LYS A 511 32.54 -33.48 -14.36
CA LYS A 511 31.32 -34.20 -14.79
C LYS A 511 30.04 -33.39 -14.62
N ASN A 512 29.56 -32.79 -15.71
CA ASN A 512 28.15 -32.77 -16.14
C ASN A 512 28.07 -32.08 -17.52
N ASN A 513 27.33 -32.68 -18.44
CA ASN A 513 26.96 -31.99 -19.68
C ASN A 513 25.96 -30.88 -19.33
N ILE A 514 26.22 -29.64 -19.74
CA ILE A 514 25.32 -28.48 -19.49
C ILE A 514 23.93 -28.70 -20.10
N PHE A 515 23.86 -29.43 -21.20
CA PHE A 515 22.63 -29.90 -21.84
C PHE A 515 22.87 -31.27 -22.48
N SER A 516 21.81 -32.00 -22.79
CA SER A 516 21.86 -33.22 -23.60
C SER A 516 20.94 -33.11 -24.81
N ILE A 517 21.36 -33.71 -25.93
CA ILE A 517 20.48 -34.03 -27.05
C ILE A 517 19.94 -35.43 -26.82
N ILE A 518 18.62 -35.56 -26.86
CA ILE A 518 17.93 -36.84 -26.71
C ILE A 518 17.26 -37.17 -28.02
N GLU A 519 17.44 -38.40 -28.48
CA GLU A 519 16.83 -38.92 -29.69
C GLU A 519 15.85 -40.03 -29.28
N THR A 520 14.57 -39.87 -29.58
CA THR A 520 13.56 -40.92 -29.37
C THR A 520 12.77 -41.22 -30.63
N THR A 521 12.08 -42.36 -30.63
CA THR A 521 11.20 -42.77 -31.72
C THR A 521 9.82 -43.10 -31.20
N TYR A 522 8.78 -42.77 -31.97
CA TYR A 522 7.39 -43.12 -31.64
C TYR A 522 6.71 -43.92 -32.76
N GLU A 523 5.70 -44.72 -32.40
CA GLU A 523 4.91 -45.54 -33.33
C GLU A 523 3.43 -45.13 -33.39
N THR A 524 2.87 -44.59 -32.30
CA THR A 524 1.45 -44.22 -32.20
C THR A 524 1.28 -42.78 -31.72
N ASP A 525 0.15 -42.16 -32.05
CA ASP A 525 -0.17 -40.80 -31.60
C ASP A 525 -0.30 -40.70 -30.08
N GLU A 526 -0.73 -41.77 -29.40
CA GLU A 526 -0.75 -41.85 -27.94
C GLU A 526 0.66 -41.76 -27.33
N GLN A 527 1.63 -42.49 -27.88
CA GLN A 527 3.03 -42.41 -27.44
C GLN A 527 3.62 -41.01 -27.67
N LEU A 528 3.30 -40.39 -28.82
CA LEU A 528 3.73 -39.03 -29.11
C LEU A 528 3.17 -38.03 -28.09
N ASN A 529 1.87 -38.13 -27.78
CA ASN A 529 1.23 -37.26 -26.80
C ASN A 529 1.83 -37.44 -25.41
N GLU A 530 2.14 -38.67 -24.99
CA GLU A 530 2.82 -38.95 -23.71
C GLU A 530 4.22 -38.31 -23.65
N LEU A 531 5.03 -38.46 -24.71
CA LEU A 531 6.36 -37.82 -24.79
C LEU A 531 6.28 -36.30 -24.71
N LEU A 532 5.31 -35.70 -25.40
CA LEU A 532 5.08 -34.25 -25.37
C LEU A 532 4.54 -33.77 -24.02
N HIS A 533 3.73 -34.57 -23.34
CA HIS A 533 3.27 -34.30 -21.97
C HIS A 533 4.42 -34.37 -20.97
N ASP A 534 5.31 -35.35 -21.11
CA ASP A 534 6.48 -35.52 -20.24
C ASP A 534 7.44 -34.34 -20.34
N GLU A 535 7.74 -33.85 -21.55
CA GLU A 535 8.56 -32.64 -21.76
C GLU A 535 7.99 -31.40 -21.06
N LYS A 536 6.66 -31.35 -20.86
CA LYS A 536 5.99 -30.23 -20.21
C LYS A 536 5.83 -30.40 -18.70
N ARG A 537 5.42 -31.58 -18.23
CA ARG A 537 5.00 -31.78 -16.83
C ARG A 537 6.12 -32.22 -15.91
N ASN A 538 7.16 -32.88 -16.45
CA ASN A 538 8.17 -33.51 -15.62
C ASN A 538 9.01 -32.43 -14.87
N PRO A 539 8.89 -32.33 -13.54
CA PRO A 539 9.61 -31.33 -12.73
C PRO A 539 11.10 -31.64 -12.61
N HIS A 540 11.53 -32.84 -12.97
CA HIS A 540 12.91 -33.29 -12.84
C HIS A 540 13.72 -33.13 -14.13
N LEU A 541 13.17 -32.46 -15.15
CA LEU A 541 13.92 -32.19 -16.40
C LEU A 541 15.08 -31.21 -16.19
N PHE A 542 14.93 -30.28 -15.24
CA PHE A 542 15.89 -29.24 -14.98
C PHE A 542 16.37 -29.28 -13.52
N ASP A 543 17.63 -28.92 -13.30
CA ASP A 543 18.19 -28.69 -11.98
C ASP A 543 18.93 -27.34 -12.02
N LEU A 544 18.23 -26.31 -11.54
CA LEU A 544 18.71 -24.94 -11.54
C LEU A 544 19.97 -24.78 -10.68
N ALA A 545 20.14 -25.57 -9.62
CA ALA A 545 21.33 -25.49 -8.76
C ALA A 545 22.58 -26.04 -9.45
N GLN A 546 22.41 -27.00 -10.37
CA GLN A 546 23.49 -27.57 -11.19
C GLN A 546 23.67 -26.86 -12.54
N GLY A 547 22.81 -25.89 -12.88
CA GLY A 547 22.85 -25.17 -14.16
C GLY A 547 22.37 -26.01 -15.35
N LEU A 548 21.57 -27.04 -15.11
CA LEU A 548 20.86 -27.80 -16.15
C LEU A 548 19.55 -27.09 -16.47
N VAL A 549 19.59 -26.20 -17.48
CA VAL A 549 18.51 -25.21 -17.74
C VAL A 549 18.00 -25.23 -19.19
N PHE A 550 18.62 -26.06 -20.04
CA PHE A 550 18.28 -26.24 -21.44
C PHE A 550 18.38 -27.72 -21.83
N ARG A 551 17.46 -28.17 -22.69
CA ARG A 551 17.40 -29.52 -23.25
C ARG A 551 16.96 -29.47 -24.71
N CYS A 552 17.55 -30.32 -25.54
CA CYS A 552 17.18 -30.50 -26.93
C CYS A 552 16.69 -31.95 -27.13
N HIS A 553 15.53 -32.13 -27.75
CA HIS A 553 14.95 -33.45 -27.99
C HIS A 553 14.47 -33.58 -29.42
N THR A 554 14.99 -34.58 -30.15
CA THR A 554 14.50 -34.95 -31.47
C THR A 554 13.66 -36.23 -31.38
N ILE A 555 12.47 -36.19 -31.98
CA ILE A 555 11.49 -37.29 -31.96
C ILE A 555 11.22 -37.73 -33.39
N TYR A 556 11.49 -38.99 -33.71
CA TYR A 556 11.35 -39.54 -35.06
C TYR A 556 10.21 -40.54 -35.18
N HIS A 557 9.51 -40.54 -36.31
CA HIS A 557 8.45 -41.54 -36.56
C HIS A 557 9.04 -42.88 -37.07
N LYS A 558 8.85 -43.97 -36.31
CA LYS A 558 9.58 -45.24 -36.48
C LYS A 558 9.36 -45.95 -37.82
N GLN A 559 8.17 -45.84 -38.44
CA GLN A 559 7.90 -46.49 -39.73
C GLN A 559 8.63 -45.84 -40.92
N ILE A 560 9.17 -44.63 -40.73
CA ILE A 560 9.78 -43.83 -41.82
C ILE A 560 11.30 -43.74 -41.63
N SER A 561 11.77 -43.77 -40.38
CA SER A 561 13.18 -43.69 -40.01
C SER A 561 14.03 -44.91 -40.39
N SER A 562 13.43 -46.07 -40.67
CA SER A 562 14.17 -47.26 -41.14
C SER A 562 14.86 -47.07 -42.50
N ASN A 563 14.50 -46.02 -43.24
CA ASN A 563 15.11 -45.67 -44.54
C ASN A 563 15.98 -44.41 -44.51
N HIS A 564 16.25 -43.80 -43.33
CA HIS A 564 16.99 -42.52 -43.21
C HIS A 564 16.43 -41.36 -44.06
N LEU A 565 15.13 -41.35 -44.32
CA LEU A 565 14.44 -40.26 -45.02
C LEU A 565 13.77 -39.34 -44.00
N ALA A 566 13.89 -38.02 -44.20
CA ALA A 566 13.18 -37.03 -43.40
C ALA A 566 11.67 -37.23 -43.54
N SER A 567 10.93 -37.16 -42.44
CA SER A 567 9.47 -37.14 -42.45
C SER A 567 8.96 -35.79 -41.98
N ASP A 568 7.85 -35.35 -42.58
CA ASP A 568 6.96 -34.31 -42.06
C ASP A 568 6.38 -34.60 -40.65
N LYS A 569 6.61 -35.82 -40.13
CA LYS A 569 6.23 -36.27 -38.79
C LYS A 569 7.33 -36.13 -37.74
N ASP A 570 8.56 -35.83 -38.14
CA ASP A 570 9.68 -35.69 -37.21
C ASP A 570 9.59 -34.35 -36.47
N LEU A 571 9.89 -34.37 -35.17
CA LEU A 571 9.82 -33.19 -34.30
C LEU A 571 11.18 -32.83 -33.71
N LEU A 572 11.40 -31.54 -33.51
CA LEU A 572 12.52 -30.95 -32.80
C LEU A 572 11.97 -30.10 -31.64
N ILE A 573 12.42 -30.38 -30.43
CA ILE A 573 11.97 -29.67 -29.23
C ILE A 573 13.17 -28.98 -28.59
N PHE A 574 13.04 -27.67 -28.37
CA PHE A 574 13.93 -26.92 -27.49
C PHE A 574 13.18 -26.61 -26.21
N ASN A 575 13.64 -27.13 -25.08
CA ASN A 575 13.00 -26.96 -23.79
C ASN A 575 13.92 -26.14 -22.87
N PHE A 576 13.40 -25.03 -22.36
CA PHE A 576 14.12 -24.12 -21.47
C PHE A 576 13.38 -23.97 -20.15
N HIS A 577 14.12 -23.67 -19.08
CA HIS A 577 13.49 -23.22 -17.84
C HIS A 577 13.23 -21.70 -17.88
N HIS A 578 11.99 -21.28 -17.59
CA HIS A 578 11.54 -19.88 -17.70
C HIS A 578 12.29 -18.92 -16.78
N ALA A 579 12.88 -19.41 -15.67
CA ALA A 579 13.72 -18.58 -14.79
C ALA A 579 14.92 -17.95 -15.52
N LEU A 580 15.38 -18.51 -16.64
CA LEU A 580 16.57 -18.05 -17.36
C LEU A 580 16.29 -17.72 -18.83
N PHE A 581 15.03 -17.80 -19.26
CA PHE A 581 14.63 -17.67 -20.65
C PHE A 581 13.23 -17.06 -20.76
N ASP A 582 13.03 -16.13 -21.70
CA ASP A 582 11.74 -15.52 -22.02
C ASP A 582 11.38 -15.76 -23.50
N PHE A 583 10.12 -15.48 -23.89
CA PHE A 583 9.69 -15.69 -25.28
C PHE A 583 10.56 -14.93 -26.32
N PRO A 584 10.90 -13.64 -26.13
CA PRO A 584 11.79 -12.92 -27.04
C PRO A 584 13.20 -13.53 -27.17
N SER A 585 13.71 -14.21 -26.13
CA SER A 585 15.01 -14.91 -26.19
C SER A 585 15.06 -15.99 -27.27
N MET A 586 13.91 -16.57 -27.65
CA MET A 586 13.85 -17.60 -28.70
C MET A 586 14.38 -17.09 -30.05
N ASN A 587 14.03 -15.87 -30.44
CA ASN A 587 14.49 -15.28 -31.69
C ASN A 587 16.01 -15.07 -31.70
N ILE A 588 16.59 -14.69 -30.56
CA ILE A 588 18.03 -14.51 -30.38
C ILE A 588 18.73 -15.87 -30.46
N PHE A 589 18.19 -16.88 -29.77
CA PHE A 589 18.69 -18.24 -29.76
C PHE A 589 18.71 -18.86 -31.16
N LEU A 590 17.58 -18.79 -31.88
CA LEU A 590 17.45 -19.37 -33.22
C LEU A 590 18.36 -18.69 -34.25
N ARG A 591 18.47 -17.35 -34.20
CA ARG A 591 19.40 -16.60 -35.05
C ARG A 591 20.83 -17.10 -34.87
N ASP A 592 21.28 -17.16 -33.63
CA ASP A 592 22.66 -17.55 -33.30
C ASP A 592 22.91 -19.05 -33.57
N LEU A 593 21.93 -19.90 -33.29
CA LEU A 593 21.98 -21.33 -33.61
C LEU A 593 22.09 -21.58 -35.11
N ASN A 594 21.27 -20.92 -35.93
CA ASN A 594 21.32 -21.11 -37.37
C ASN A 594 22.64 -20.59 -37.96
N GLN A 595 23.17 -19.47 -37.43
CA GLN A 595 24.49 -18.98 -37.82
C GLN A 595 25.61 -19.97 -37.43
N ALA A 596 25.59 -20.49 -36.20
CA ALA A 596 26.55 -21.50 -35.74
C ALA A 596 26.47 -22.77 -36.58
N TYR A 597 25.26 -23.22 -36.91
CA TYR A 597 25.03 -24.41 -37.72
C TYR A 597 25.57 -24.24 -39.15
N THR A 598 25.31 -23.10 -39.77
CA THR A 598 25.69 -22.86 -41.19
C THR A 598 27.16 -22.51 -41.38
N THR A 599 27.78 -21.80 -40.43
CA THR A 599 29.12 -21.21 -40.59
C THR A 599 30.18 -21.77 -39.64
N ASP A 600 29.81 -22.65 -38.70
CA ASP A 600 30.70 -23.19 -37.65
C ASP A 600 31.27 -22.11 -36.71
N GLN A 601 30.70 -20.90 -36.75
CA GLN A 601 31.12 -19.75 -35.96
C GLN A 601 29.91 -18.89 -35.57
N ILE A 602 30.04 -18.13 -34.49
CA ILE A 602 29.08 -17.06 -34.16
C ILE A 602 29.82 -15.74 -34.15
N ILE A 603 29.42 -14.83 -35.02
CA ILE A 603 29.96 -13.46 -35.02
C ILE A 603 29.43 -12.77 -33.77
N THR A 604 30.33 -12.22 -32.98
CA THR A 604 30.02 -11.39 -31.82
C THR A 604 30.11 -9.94 -32.27
N ASP A 605 29.03 -9.18 -32.10
CA ASP A 605 29.10 -7.73 -32.21
C ASP A 605 29.81 -7.21 -30.95
N ASP A 606 31.04 -6.70 -31.12
CA ASP A 606 31.89 -6.17 -30.02
C ASP A 606 31.27 -4.98 -29.26
N ASN A 607 30.11 -4.47 -29.69
CA ASN A 607 29.57 -3.19 -29.23
C ASN A 607 28.85 -3.22 -27.86
N THR A 608 28.53 -4.39 -27.27
CA THR A 608 27.95 -4.43 -25.92
C THR A 608 28.39 -5.67 -25.14
N ASN A 609 29.36 -5.49 -24.25
CA ASN A 609 29.90 -6.53 -23.36
C ASN A 609 29.00 -6.82 -22.12
N LEU A 610 27.69 -6.57 -22.25
CA LEU A 610 26.72 -6.62 -21.15
C LEU A 610 26.17 -8.04 -21.00
N ARG A 611 26.19 -8.58 -19.77
CA ARG A 611 25.63 -9.90 -19.43
C ARG A 611 24.33 -9.73 -18.65
N TYR A 612 23.51 -10.78 -18.61
CA TYR A 612 22.29 -10.78 -17.78
C TYR A 612 22.58 -10.53 -16.28
N LEU A 613 23.72 -11.02 -15.77
CA LEU A 613 24.15 -10.75 -14.40
C LEU A 613 24.36 -9.25 -14.13
N ASP A 614 24.90 -8.51 -15.11
CA ASP A 614 25.11 -7.08 -14.99
C ASP A 614 23.75 -6.34 -14.92
N TYR A 615 22.75 -6.79 -15.70
CA TYR A 615 21.37 -6.31 -15.61
C TYR A 615 20.74 -6.58 -14.24
N ALA A 616 20.87 -7.79 -13.72
CA ALA A 616 20.32 -8.16 -12.41
C ALA A 616 20.90 -7.29 -11.27
N VAL A 617 22.19 -6.95 -11.31
CA VAL A 617 22.80 -6.05 -10.32
C VAL A 617 22.25 -4.62 -10.42
N ILE A 618 22.07 -4.10 -11.63
CA ILE A 618 21.46 -2.77 -11.84
C ILE A 618 20.04 -2.75 -11.30
N GLU A 619 19.26 -3.81 -11.56
CA GLU A 619 17.89 -3.96 -11.06
C GLU A 619 17.84 -3.97 -9.51
N GLN A 620 18.75 -4.70 -8.87
CA GLN A 620 18.88 -4.77 -7.41
C GLN A 620 19.21 -3.40 -6.78
N GLN A 621 19.88 -2.50 -7.51
CA GLN A 621 20.24 -1.17 -7.04
C GLN A 621 19.15 -0.10 -7.27
N MET A 622 17.98 -0.46 -7.84
CA MET A 622 16.88 0.48 -8.10
C MET A 622 16.14 0.90 -6.82
N LEU A 623 16.79 1.73 -6.00
CA LEU A 623 16.23 2.37 -4.81
C LEU A 623 16.03 3.86 -5.06
N MET A 624 14.95 4.42 -4.52
CA MET A 624 14.69 5.87 -4.54
C MET A 624 14.75 6.49 -5.94
N THR A 625 14.23 5.79 -6.95
CA THR A 625 14.08 6.26 -8.34
C THR A 625 12.74 6.98 -8.55
N GLY A 626 12.58 7.69 -9.67
CA GLY A 626 11.28 8.26 -10.05
C GLY A 626 10.19 7.19 -10.13
N ALA A 627 10.54 6.00 -10.63
CA ALA A 627 9.64 4.85 -10.65
C ALA A 627 9.19 4.41 -9.25
N SER A 628 10.10 4.38 -8.28
CA SER A 628 9.77 4.02 -6.91
C SER A 628 8.72 4.97 -6.33
N MET A 629 8.83 6.29 -6.58
CA MET A 629 7.85 7.28 -6.12
C MET A 629 6.52 7.18 -6.86
N PHE A 630 6.55 6.89 -8.16
CA PHE A 630 5.33 6.70 -8.95
C PHE A 630 4.48 5.53 -8.43
N TRP A 631 5.08 4.36 -8.22
CA TRP A 631 4.35 3.16 -7.82
C TRP A 631 3.74 3.28 -6.43
N LEU A 632 4.40 4.01 -5.52
CA LEU A 632 3.82 4.40 -4.23
C LEU A 632 2.54 5.20 -4.37
N ASP A 633 2.54 6.17 -5.27
CA ASP A 633 1.38 7.02 -5.50
C ASP A 633 0.26 6.27 -6.23
N ALA A 634 0.59 5.47 -7.25
CA ALA A 634 -0.37 4.71 -8.05
C ALA A 634 -1.13 3.66 -7.21
N LEU A 635 -0.46 3.05 -6.22
CA LEU A 635 -1.01 1.97 -5.41
C LEU A 635 -1.42 2.41 -4.00
N HIS A 636 -1.40 3.70 -3.70
CA HIS A 636 -1.77 4.20 -2.37
C HIS A 636 -3.20 3.77 -1.96
N ASN A 637 -3.35 3.16 -0.78
CA ASN A 637 -4.60 2.57 -0.29
C ASN A 637 -5.17 1.45 -1.18
N CYS A 638 -4.39 0.91 -2.12
CA CYS A 638 -4.79 -0.27 -2.87
C CYS A 638 -4.69 -1.48 -1.95
N LYS A 639 -5.79 -2.21 -1.78
CA LYS A 639 -5.83 -3.43 -0.98
C LYS A 639 -5.35 -4.62 -1.79
N LEU A 640 -4.06 -4.66 -2.07
CA LEU A 640 -3.42 -5.72 -2.84
C LEU A 640 -3.50 -7.10 -2.15
N ASP A 641 -3.75 -7.13 -0.85
CA ASP A 641 -3.98 -8.33 -0.03
C ASP A 641 -5.43 -8.82 -0.08
N GLN A 642 -6.37 -7.98 -0.53
CA GLN A 642 -7.78 -8.33 -0.64
C GLN A 642 -8.07 -8.99 -1.99
N SER A 643 -8.47 -10.26 -1.94
CA SER A 643 -8.85 -11.01 -3.13
C SER A 643 -10.09 -10.41 -3.82
N LEU A 644 -10.12 -10.43 -5.15
CA LEU A 644 -11.31 -10.13 -5.94
C LEU A 644 -12.41 -11.11 -5.58
N SER A 645 -13.65 -10.61 -5.44
CA SER A 645 -14.82 -11.44 -5.11
C SER A 645 -15.34 -12.17 -6.36
N LEU A 646 -14.47 -12.91 -7.04
CA LEU A 646 -14.82 -13.75 -8.18
C LEU A 646 -15.75 -14.89 -7.72
N PRO A 647 -16.56 -15.48 -8.63
CA PRO A 647 -17.48 -16.56 -8.31
C PRO A 647 -16.73 -17.89 -8.10
N PHE A 648 -15.89 -17.94 -7.07
CA PHE A 648 -15.14 -19.14 -6.72
C PHE A 648 -16.10 -20.26 -6.27
N ASP A 649 -15.87 -21.47 -6.76
CA ASP A 649 -16.59 -22.67 -6.30
C ASP A 649 -15.99 -23.23 -5.00
N ARG A 650 -14.73 -22.86 -4.70
CA ARG A 650 -13.96 -23.36 -3.56
C ARG A 650 -13.24 -22.23 -2.85
N TYR A 651 -13.04 -22.37 -1.54
CA TYR A 651 -12.24 -21.43 -0.76
C TYR A 651 -10.76 -21.63 -1.02
N ARG A 652 -10.00 -20.52 -1.12
CA ARG A 652 -8.54 -20.56 -1.13
C ARG A 652 -8.05 -20.92 0.28
N LEU A 653 -7.46 -22.11 0.44
CA LEU A 653 -6.93 -22.59 1.71
C LEU A 653 -5.57 -21.94 2.06
N SER A 654 -4.66 -21.88 1.08
CA SER A 654 -3.41 -21.08 1.11
C SER A 654 -2.78 -21.03 -0.29
N ASN A 655 -1.81 -20.15 -0.52
CA ASN A 655 -1.06 -20.10 -1.80
C ASN A 655 -0.23 -21.37 -2.07
N GLU A 656 0.11 -22.14 -1.04
CA GLU A 656 0.85 -23.41 -1.12
C GLU A 656 0.05 -24.53 -1.81
N HIS A 657 -1.24 -24.31 -2.09
CA HIS A 657 -2.14 -25.30 -2.68
C HIS A 657 -2.38 -25.13 -4.18
N ARG A 658 -1.69 -24.19 -4.85
CA ARG A 658 -1.85 -24.02 -6.31
C ARG A 658 -1.17 -25.17 -7.06
N THR A 659 -1.98 -26.11 -7.56
CA THR A 659 -1.53 -27.28 -8.32
C THR A 659 -1.05 -26.92 -9.73
N GLY A 660 -1.39 -25.73 -10.23
CA GLY A 660 -1.07 -25.29 -11.60
C GLY A 660 -2.02 -25.87 -12.65
N ARG A 661 -3.05 -26.61 -12.24
CA ARG A 661 -4.09 -27.14 -13.14
C ARG A 661 -5.14 -26.07 -13.41
N GLY A 662 -5.53 -25.94 -14.67
CA GLY A 662 -6.55 -25.01 -15.08
C GLY A 662 -7.46 -25.56 -16.17
N THR A 663 -8.45 -24.77 -16.53
CA THR A 663 -9.30 -24.99 -17.70
C THR A 663 -9.26 -23.74 -18.56
N SER A 664 -9.53 -23.90 -19.86
CA SER A 664 -9.44 -22.83 -20.85
C SER A 664 -10.67 -22.84 -21.71
N ILE A 665 -11.31 -21.68 -21.84
CA ILE A 665 -12.42 -21.50 -22.77
C ILE A 665 -12.06 -20.42 -23.79
N TYR A 666 -12.11 -20.79 -25.07
CA TYR A 666 -11.83 -19.93 -26.21
C TYR A 666 -13.12 -19.39 -26.84
N PHE A 667 -13.11 -18.12 -27.22
CA PHE A 667 -14.20 -17.44 -27.93
C PHE A 667 -13.66 -16.66 -29.11
N ASP A 668 -14.31 -16.86 -30.25
CA ASP A 668 -14.14 -16.01 -31.43
C ASP A 668 -15.21 -14.91 -31.41
N PHE A 669 -14.82 -13.69 -31.75
CA PHE A 669 -15.77 -12.57 -31.78
C PHE A 669 -16.60 -12.60 -33.07
N GLY A 670 -16.12 -13.29 -34.11
CA GLY A 670 -16.66 -13.25 -35.45
C GLY A 670 -16.39 -11.92 -36.13
N GLN A 671 -16.78 -11.82 -37.40
CA GLN A 671 -16.50 -10.66 -38.24
C GLN A 671 -17.27 -9.42 -37.80
N ASP A 672 -18.54 -9.56 -37.45
CA ASP A 672 -19.40 -8.42 -37.11
C ASP A 672 -18.91 -7.69 -35.85
N LEU A 673 -18.76 -8.42 -34.74
CA LEU A 673 -18.30 -7.87 -33.47
C LEU A 673 -16.88 -7.30 -33.57
N SER A 674 -16.00 -7.97 -34.32
CA SER A 674 -14.64 -7.48 -34.55
C SER A 674 -14.64 -6.19 -35.35
N HIS A 675 -15.44 -6.11 -36.40
CA HIS A 675 -15.59 -4.92 -37.22
C HIS A 675 -16.11 -3.72 -36.41
N ASP A 676 -17.10 -3.94 -35.54
CA ASP A 676 -17.68 -2.90 -34.69
C ASP A 676 -16.63 -2.29 -33.74
N PHE A 677 -15.88 -3.13 -33.04
CA PHE A 677 -14.86 -2.68 -32.10
C PHE A 677 -13.65 -2.03 -32.80
N LEU A 678 -13.21 -2.56 -33.95
CA LEU A 678 -12.16 -1.94 -34.76
C LEU A 678 -12.59 -0.56 -35.28
N THR A 679 -13.83 -0.45 -35.75
CA THR A 679 -14.40 0.82 -36.25
C THR A 679 -14.53 1.84 -35.13
N TYR A 680 -14.99 1.41 -33.95
CA TYR A 680 -15.09 2.28 -32.77
C TYR A 680 -13.73 2.78 -32.31
N ALA A 681 -12.75 1.89 -32.18
CA ALA A 681 -11.40 2.23 -31.72
C ALA A 681 -10.72 3.21 -32.70
N SER A 682 -10.80 2.93 -33.99
CA SER A 682 -10.23 3.80 -35.03
C SER A 682 -10.93 5.17 -35.09
N SER A 683 -12.25 5.22 -35.01
CA SER A 683 -13.03 6.47 -35.04
C SER A 683 -12.76 7.39 -33.84
N ASN A 684 -12.38 6.82 -32.70
CA ASN A 684 -12.13 7.56 -31.46
C ASN A 684 -10.63 7.73 -31.12
N ASN A 685 -9.72 7.28 -31.99
CA ASN A 685 -8.26 7.28 -31.73
C ASN A 685 -7.87 6.55 -30.43
N ILE A 686 -8.44 5.35 -30.24
CA ILE A 686 -8.21 4.50 -29.07
C ILE A 686 -7.44 3.25 -29.50
N SER A 687 -6.48 2.78 -28.69
CA SER A 687 -5.78 1.53 -29.00
C SER A 687 -6.69 0.33 -28.70
N LEU A 688 -6.52 -0.75 -29.47
CA LEU A 688 -7.29 -1.98 -29.29
C LEU A 688 -7.03 -2.62 -27.91
N GLU A 689 -5.80 -2.49 -27.40
CA GLU A 689 -5.43 -2.90 -26.05
C GLU A 689 -6.21 -2.13 -24.98
N HIS A 690 -6.34 -0.79 -25.09
CA HIS A 690 -7.14 -0.01 -24.15
C HIS A 690 -8.62 -0.41 -24.19
N LEU A 691 -9.15 -0.74 -25.39
CA LEU A 691 -10.52 -1.21 -25.53
C LEU A 691 -10.72 -2.58 -24.87
N ALA A 692 -9.84 -3.54 -25.15
CA ALA A 692 -9.86 -4.86 -24.53
C ALA A 692 -9.76 -4.79 -23.00
N LEU A 693 -8.88 -3.92 -22.49
CA LEU A 693 -8.71 -3.69 -21.07
C LEU A 693 -9.95 -3.04 -20.43
N ALA A 694 -10.63 -2.12 -21.13
CA ALA A 694 -11.88 -1.52 -20.66
C ALA A 694 -13.01 -2.53 -20.57
N ILE A 695 -13.16 -3.35 -21.61
CA ILE A 695 -14.09 -4.48 -21.63
C ILE A 695 -13.81 -5.38 -20.43
N TYR A 696 -12.54 -5.65 -20.13
CA TYR A 696 -12.18 -6.52 -19.02
C TYR A 696 -12.48 -5.93 -17.65
N PHE A 697 -12.17 -4.64 -17.40
CA PHE A 697 -12.55 -3.97 -16.16
C PHE A 697 -14.07 -3.90 -15.95
N ILE A 698 -14.84 -3.65 -17.02
CA ILE A 698 -16.31 -3.70 -16.98
C ILE A 698 -16.77 -5.09 -16.55
N PHE A 699 -16.20 -6.14 -17.16
CA PHE A 699 -16.54 -7.51 -16.83
C PHE A 699 -16.24 -7.84 -15.37
N LEU A 700 -15.04 -7.50 -14.89
CA LEU A 700 -14.65 -7.74 -13.49
C LEU A 700 -15.53 -6.97 -12.51
N CYS A 701 -15.80 -5.69 -12.76
CA CYS A 701 -16.71 -4.88 -11.93
C CYS A 701 -18.08 -5.55 -11.81
N LYS A 702 -18.61 -6.10 -12.90
CA LYS A 702 -19.92 -6.77 -12.91
C LYS A 702 -19.88 -8.15 -12.27
N LEU A 703 -18.82 -8.90 -12.52
CA LEU A 703 -18.64 -10.26 -12.02
C LEU A 703 -18.43 -10.29 -10.50
N THR A 704 -17.82 -9.25 -9.94
CA THR A 704 -17.50 -9.11 -8.52
C THR A 704 -18.56 -8.35 -7.70
N ASN A 705 -19.80 -8.28 -8.20
CA ASN A 705 -20.92 -7.59 -7.53
C ASN A 705 -20.66 -6.09 -7.29
N GLY A 706 -20.02 -5.42 -8.25
CA GLY A 706 -19.82 -3.97 -8.24
C GLY A 706 -18.56 -3.49 -7.54
N GLN A 707 -17.50 -4.31 -7.40
CA GLN A 707 -16.21 -3.79 -6.93
C GLN A 707 -15.68 -2.76 -7.94
N THR A 708 -15.33 -1.57 -7.43
CA THR A 708 -14.92 -0.42 -8.23
C THR A 708 -13.41 -0.17 -8.21
N ASP A 709 -12.71 -0.60 -7.17
CA ASP A 709 -11.24 -0.51 -7.07
C ASP A 709 -10.65 -1.88 -7.41
N ILE A 710 -10.20 -2.05 -8.65
CA ILE A 710 -9.73 -3.33 -9.20
C ILE A 710 -8.26 -3.20 -9.56
N CYS A 711 -7.43 -4.10 -9.06
CA CYS A 711 -6.03 -4.21 -9.45
C CYS A 711 -5.78 -5.57 -10.12
N LEU A 712 -5.15 -5.57 -11.29
CA LEU A 712 -4.83 -6.78 -12.06
C LEU A 712 -3.35 -6.83 -12.43
N ALA A 713 -2.85 -8.04 -12.74
CA ALA A 713 -1.53 -8.24 -13.31
C ALA A 713 -1.52 -7.91 -14.80
N MET A 714 -0.60 -7.05 -15.22
CA MET A 714 -0.32 -6.82 -16.62
C MET A 714 1.10 -7.31 -16.95
N ASN A 715 1.20 -8.29 -17.83
CA ASN A 715 2.48 -8.84 -18.31
C ASN A 715 3.09 -7.88 -19.33
N ILE A 716 4.31 -7.42 -19.08
CA ILE A 716 5.00 -6.45 -19.94
C ILE A 716 5.93 -7.17 -20.91
N ASN A 717 5.47 -7.26 -22.16
CA ASN A 717 6.20 -7.94 -23.23
C ASN A 717 7.38 -7.12 -23.78
N ASN A 718 7.42 -5.80 -23.57
CA ASN A 718 8.49 -4.91 -24.06
C ASN A 718 9.54 -4.57 -22.97
N SER A 719 9.89 -5.55 -22.14
CA SER A 719 10.80 -5.34 -21.01
C SER A 719 12.28 -5.19 -21.42
N ARG A 720 12.59 -5.33 -22.71
CA ARG A 720 13.90 -4.99 -23.31
C ARG A 720 13.89 -3.56 -23.85
N TYR A 721 13.60 -2.62 -22.95
CA TYR A 721 13.37 -1.20 -23.26
C TYR A 721 14.62 -0.43 -23.74
N ARG A 722 15.78 -1.10 -23.78
CA ARG A 722 17.09 -0.57 -24.18
C ARG A 722 17.69 -1.41 -25.28
N ASP A 723 18.37 -0.76 -26.24
CA ASP A 723 19.02 -1.45 -27.35
C ASP A 723 20.10 -2.42 -26.87
N GLU A 724 20.78 -2.07 -25.77
CA GLU A 724 21.81 -2.89 -25.13
C GLU A 724 21.26 -4.22 -24.58
N LEU A 725 19.96 -4.29 -24.27
CA LEU A 725 19.30 -5.48 -23.74
C LEU A 725 18.72 -6.39 -24.84
N LYS A 726 18.57 -5.91 -26.08
CA LYS A 726 17.89 -6.64 -27.16
C LYS A 726 18.65 -7.88 -27.64
N SER A 727 19.94 -8.01 -27.32
CA SER A 727 20.81 -9.11 -27.76
C SER A 727 21.09 -10.17 -26.68
N ILE A 728 20.57 -10.00 -25.46
CA ILE A 728 20.91 -10.83 -24.30
C ILE A 728 19.86 -11.93 -24.09
N ILE A 729 20.22 -13.21 -23.98
CA ILE A 729 19.28 -14.23 -23.51
C ILE A 729 19.09 -14.13 -21.99
N GLY A 730 17.84 -14.17 -21.51
CA GLY A 730 17.53 -14.07 -20.08
C GLY A 730 16.04 -13.84 -19.84
N LEU A 731 15.63 -13.76 -18.57
CA LEU A 731 14.25 -13.47 -18.18
C LEU A 731 14.05 -11.96 -17.99
N PHE A 732 13.49 -11.26 -18.98
CA PHE A 732 13.20 -9.83 -18.85
C PHE A 732 11.74 -9.54 -18.54
N GLU A 733 10.83 -10.51 -18.68
CA GLU A 733 9.39 -10.32 -18.42
C GLU A 733 9.12 -9.77 -17.02
N ASN A 734 8.56 -8.55 -16.96
CA ASN A 734 8.07 -7.94 -15.75
C ASN A 734 6.53 -8.00 -15.70
N VAL A 735 6.00 -8.03 -14.48
CA VAL A 735 4.55 -7.97 -14.23
C VAL A 735 4.29 -6.75 -13.39
N ILE A 736 3.42 -5.86 -13.85
CA ILE A 736 3.06 -4.67 -13.09
C ILE A 736 1.61 -4.73 -12.60
N PRO A 737 1.32 -4.25 -11.38
CA PRO A 737 -0.04 -4.10 -10.90
C PRO A 737 -0.69 -2.91 -11.60
N LEU A 738 -1.76 -3.15 -12.37
CA LEU A 738 -2.55 -2.08 -12.98
C LEU A 738 -3.83 -1.89 -12.18
N ARG A 739 -3.89 -0.81 -11.41
CA ARG A 739 -5.05 -0.42 -10.61
C ARG A 739 -5.97 0.51 -11.40
N CYS A 740 -7.26 0.20 -11.42
CA CYS A 740 -8.32 1.02 -11.99
C CYS A 740 -9.39 1.28 -10.92
N GLN A 741 -9.63 2.55 -10.63
CA GLN A 741 -10.74 3.00 -9.79
C GLN A 741 -11.89 3.43 -10.70
N LEU A 742 -12.78 2.49 -10.98
CA LEU A 742 -13.89 2.63 -11.90
C LEU A 742 -15.11 3.24 -11.21
N ASP A 743 -15.73 4.25 -11.82
CA ASP A 743 -17.05 4.73 -11.43
C ASP A 743 -18.13 4.01 -12.24
N PRO A 744 -19.06 3.26 -11.62
CA PRO A 744 -20.12 2.55 -12.35
C PRO A 744 -21.05 3.47 -13.15
N HIS A 745 -21.10 4.77 -12.83
CA HIS A 745 -21.86 5.78 -13.58
C HIS A 745 -21.17 6.25 -14.86
N TRP A 746 -19.89 5.91 -15.05
CA TRP A 746 -19.20 6.25 -16.29
C TRP A 746 -19.76 5.49 -17.48
N CYS A 747 -19.69 6.12 -18.64
CA CYS A 747 -19.83 5.42 -19.91
C CYS A 747 -18.50 4.85 -20.40
N LEU A 748 -18.54 4.01 -21.44
CA LEU A 748 -17.34 3.39 -22.03
C LEU A 748 -16.28 4.41 -22.43
N HIS A 749 -16.67 5.56 -23.01
CA HIS A 749 -15.73 6.59 -23.43
C HIS A 749 -14.98 7.23 -22.24
N GLN A 750 -15.67 7.49 -21.13
CA GLN A 750 -15.07 8.03 -19.91
C GLN A 750 -14.10 7.03 -19.28
N LEU A 751 -14.49 5.75 -19.22
CA LEU A 751 -13.60 4.68 -18.76
C LEU A 751 -12.37 4.55 -19.66
N LEU A 752 -12.50 4.62 -20.98
CA LEU A 752 -11.36 4.54 -21.91
C LEU A 752 -10.39 5.71 -21.74
N LYS A 753 -10.90 6.91 -21.47
CA LYS A 753 -10.05 8.07 -21.15
C LYS A 753 -9.24 7.81 -19.87
N HIS A 754 -9.88 7.28 -18.83
CA HIS A 754 -9.20 6.92 -17.57
C HIS A 754 -8.19 5.80 -17.78
N ILE A 755 -8.55 4.74 -18.50
CA ILE A 755 -7.67 3.62 -18.82
C ILE A 755 -6.43 4.10 -19.57
N ARG A 756 -6.60 4.94 -20.60
CA ARG A 756 -5.47 5.52 -21.34
C ARG A 756 -4.53 6.30 -20.41
N GLU A 757 -5.06 7.03 -19.44
CA GLU A 757 -4.26 7.78 -18.47
C GLU A 757 -3.46 6.85 -17.56
N ILE A 758 -4.11 5.87 -16.92
CA ILE A 758 -3.44 4.96 -15.99
C ILE A 758 -2.43 4.05 -16.70
N THR A 759 -2.72 3.57 -17.92
CA THR A 759 -1.78 2.73 -18.69
C THR A 759 -0.60 3.55 -19.17
N THR A 760 -0.83 4.73 -19.76
CA THR A 760 0.26 5.60 -20.25
C THR A 760 1.23 5.97 -19.12
N ASN A 761 0.71 6.28 -17.93
CA ASN A 761 1.54 6.62 -16.78
C ASN A 761 2.28 5.38 -16.22
N SER A 762 1.59 4.25 -16.10
CA SER A 762 2.19 3.01 -15.59
C SER A 762 3.27 2.45 -16.52
N MET A 763 3.07 2.55 -17.84
CA MET A 763 4.02 2.05 -18.84
C MET A 763 5.37 2.78 -18.80
N LYS A 764 5.40 4.07 -18.45
CA LYS A 764 6.66 4.84 -18.27
C LYS A 764 7.58 4.26 -17.20
N TYR A 765 6.99 3.64 -16.18
CA TYR A 765 7.70 3.08 -15.03
C TYR A 765 7.59 1.55 -14.96
N SER A 766 7.18 0.91 -16.07
CA SER A 766 6.98 -0.54 -16.17
C SER A 766 8.26 -1.37 -16.04
N TYR A 767 9.43 -0.74 -16.15
CA TYR A 767 10.72 -1.37 -15.93
C TYR A 767 11.02 -1.64 -14.44
N PHE A 768 10.27 -1.00 -13.52
CA PHE A 768 10.51 -1.12 -12.09
C PHE A 768 10.02 -2.48 -11.57
N PRO A 769 10.84 -3.22 -10.81
CA PRO A 769 10.53 -4.61 -10.49
C PRO A 769 9.31 -4.75 -9.58
N LEU A 770 8.44 -5.73 -9.85
CA LEU A 770 7.28 -6.02 -9.00
C LEU A 770 7.65 -6.19 -7.52
N GLN A 771 8.75 -6.89 -7.24
CA GLN A 771 9.18 -7.13 -5.86
C GLN A 771 9.49 -5.82 -5.13
N ARG A 772 10.10 -4.83 -5.81
CA ARG A 772 10.32 -3.49 -5.24
C ARG A 772 9.00 -2.76 -4.99
N ILE A 773 8.01 -2.93 -5.88
CA ILE A 773 6.65 -2.38 -5.68
C ILE A 773 5.97 -3.02 -4.46
N LEU A 774 6.19 -4.32 -4.21
CA LEU A 774 5.59 -5.03 -3.07
C LEU A 774 6.31 -4.73 -1.75
N GLU A 775 7.64 -4.59 -1.74
CA GLU A 775 8.44 -4.19 -0.57
C GLU A 775 8.02 -2.82 -0.02
N GLN A 776 7.50 -1.96 -0.91
CA GLN A 776 6.92 -0.67 -0.56
C GLN A 776 5.57 -0.77 0.18
N GLN A 777 4.99 -1.95 0.34
CA GLN A 777 3.67 -2.18 0.93
C GLN A 777 3.76 -3.23 2.06
N PRO A 778 4.41 -2.90 3.20
CA PRO A 778 4.81 -3.89 4.21
C PRO A 778 3.65 -4.56 4.96
N ASN A 779 2.42 -4.04 4.85
CA ASN A 779 1.23 -4.65 5.44
C ASN A 779 0.71 -5.85 4.63
N ILE A 780 1.26 -6.10 3.43
CA ILE A 780 0.88 -7.22 2.59
C ILE A 780 1.63 -8.47 3.08
N SER A 781 0.93 -9.34 3.80
CA SER A 781 1.50 -10.51 4.50
C SER A 781 1.79 -11.72 3.60
N GLY A 782 1.85 -11.53 2.28
CA GLY A 782 2.21 -12.58 1.33
C GLY A 782 1.96 -12.13 -0.10
N PRO A 783 2.62 -12.73 -1.10
CA PRO A 783 2.33 -12.43 -2.50
C PRO A 783 0.94 -13.00 -2.80
N VAL A 784 -0.12 -12.24 -2.51
CA VAL A 784 -1.44 -12.46 -3.12
C VAL A 784 -1.22 -12.10 -4.58
N PHE A 785 -0.67 -13.06 -5.34
CA PHE A 785 -0.47 -12.91 -6.76
C PHE A 785 -1.81 -12.46 -7.33
N LEU A 786 -1.79 -11.27 -7.95
CA LEU A 786 -2.93 -10.61 -8.55
C LEU A 786 -3.89 -11.68 -9.09
N ASP A 787 -5.04 -11.82 -8.43
CA ASP A 787 -5.98 -12.93 -8.65
C ASP A 787 -6.33 -13.10 -10.12
N THR A 788 -6.17 -12.00 -10.85
CA THR A 788 -6.30 -11.98 -12.28
C THR A 788 -5.18 -11.28 -13.02
N SER A 789 -4.91 -11.75 -14.23
CA SER A 789 -4.05 -11.10 -15.21
C SER A 789 -4.78 -10.78 -16.51
N PHE A 790 -4.24 -9.79 -17.22
CA PHE A 790 -4.67 -9.37 -18.54
C PHE A 790 -3.51 -9.52 -19.52
N GLU A 791 -3.82 -10.07 -20.70
CA GLU A 791 -2.88 -10.17 -21.81
C GLU A 791 -3.54 -9.69 -23.10
N PHE A 792 -2.77 -8.97 -23.92
CA PHE A 792 -3.19 -8.54 -25.25
C PHE A 792 -2.08 -8.82 -26.25
N LEU A 793 -2.41 -9.57 -27.32
CA LEU A 793 -1.47 -9.90 -28.38
C LEU A 793 -2.07 -9.54 -29.75
N SER A 794 -1.34 -8.74 -30.53
CA SER A 794 -1.62 -8.54 -31.95
C SER A 794 -0.57 -9.28 -32.78
N SER A 795 -1.01 -10.16 -33.67
CA SER A 795 -0.12 -11.00 -34.47
C SER A 795 -0.66 -11.18 -35.89
N THR A 796 0.23 -11.26 -36.88
CA THR A 796 -0.10 -11.81 -38.20
C THR A 796 -0.06 -13.32 -38.10
N ARG A 797 -1.21 -14.01 -38.05
CA ARG A 797 -1.21 -15.47 -38.20
C ARG A 797 -0.98 -15.81 -39.67
N ARG A 798 0.29 -15.80 -40.11
CA ARG A 798 0.70 -16.55 -41.30
C ARG A 798 1.38 -17.83 -40.85
N ASP A 799 1.06 -18.95 -41.48
CA ASP A 799 1.80 -20.20 -41.26
C ASP A 799 3.31 -20.00 -41.50
N GLU A 800 3.68 -19.09 -42.42
CA GLU A 800 5.06 -18.72 -42.75
C GLU A 800 5.80 -17.94 -41.63
N ASP A 801 5.10 -17.20 -40.76
CA ASP A 801 5.73 -16.43 -39.67
C ASP A 801 6.15 -17.34 -38.48
N ASN A 802 5.67 -18.59 -38.47
CA ASN A 802 6.00 -19.63 -37.49
C ASN A 802 7.05 -20.61 -38.01
N GLU A 803 7.60 -20.40 -39.22
CA GLU A 803 8.64 -21.24 -39.76
C GLU A 803 10.03 -20.79 -39.30
N ILE A 804 10.86 -21.77 -38.95
CA ILE A 804 12.28 -21.58 -38.66
C ILE A 804 13.10 -22.39 -39.64
N ILE A 805 14.29 -21.89 -39.96
CA ILE A 805 15.24 -22.57 -40.84
C ILE A 805 16.51 -22.83 -40.03
N ILE A 806 16.94 -24.09 -40.02
CA ILE A 806 18.22 -24.51 -39.44
C ILE A 806 19.00 -25.23 -40.53
N GLY A 807 20.04 -24.59 -41.06
CA GLY A 807 20.72 -25.05 -42.26
C GLY A 807 19.77 -25.06 -43.47
N ASP A 808 19.58 -26.23 -44.06
CA ASP A 808 18.65 -26.44 -45.19
C ASP A 808 17.30 -27.03 -44.77
N SER A 809 17.13 -27.34 -43.48
CA SER A 809 15.89 -27.92 -42.94
C SER A 809 14.91 -26.83 -42.51
N ARG A 810 13.66 -26.95 -42.97
CA ARG A 810 12.56 -26.05 -42.57
C ARG A 810 11.71 -26.71 -41.51
N PHE A 811 11.35 -25.96 -40.48
CA PHE A 811 10.44 -26.43 -39.45
C PHE A 811 9.32 -25.42 -39.21
N SER A 812 8.12 -25.89 -38.89
CA SER A 812 7.04 -25.04 -38.42
C SER A 812 6.82 -25.22 -36.92
N LEU A 813 6.71 -24.11 -36.20
CA LEU A 813 6.31 -24.12 -34.80
C LEU A 813 4.87 -24.63 -34.71
N LEU A 814 4.64 -25.64 -33.88
CA LEU A 814 3.29 -26.10 -33.63
C LEU A 814 2.58 -25.12 -32.68
N PRO A 815 1.35 -24.64 -32.99
CA PRO A 815 0.60 -23.75 -32.13
C PRO A 815 0.41 -24.43 -30.77
N TYR A 816 1.08 -23.88 -29.76
CA TYR A 816 1.29 -24.58 -28.51
C TYR A 816 0.16 -24.31 -27.53
N SER A 817 -0.88 -25.14 -27.58
CA SER A 817 -1.72 -25.43 -26.42
C SER A 817 -1.70 -26.93 -26.23
N ILE A 818 -0.59 -27.48 -25.72
CA ILE A 818 -0.59 -28.88 -25.29
C ILE A 818 -1.49 -28.96 -24.07
N LYS A 819 -2.75 -29.23 -24.36
CA LYS A 819 -3.79 -29.67 -23.46
C LYS A 819 -3.23 -30.80 -22.59
N ILE A 820 -3.33 -30.66 -21.27
CA ILE A 820 -3.02 -31.73 -20.31
C ILE A 820 -3.97 -32.92 -20.58
N SER A 821 -5.22 -32.60 -20.88
CA SER A 821 -6.28 -33.49 -21.35
C SER A 821 -7.27 -32.65 -22.16
N GLU A 822 -8.33 -33.23 -22.74
CA GLU A 822 -9.31 -32.47 -23.54
C GLU A 822 -9.82 -31.19 -22.86
N ASP A 823 -9.92 -31.19 -21.52
CA ASP A 823 -10.51 -30.13 -20.70
C ASP A 823 -9.52 -29.41 -19.75
N GLU A 824 -8.26 -29.82 -19.70
CA GLU A 824 -7.28 -29.33 -18.72
C GLU A 824 -6.06 -28.68 -19.37
N ILE A 825 -5.63 -27.55 -18.80
CA ILE A 825 -4.45 -26.77 -19.18
C ILE A 825 -3.59 -26.47 -17.94
N MET A 826 -2.48 -25.79 -18.15
CA MET A 826 -1.64 -25.26 -17.07
C MET A 826 -1.98 -23.79 -16.84
N SER A 827 -2.34 -23.43 -15.61
CA SER A 827 -2.66 -22.05 -15.23
C SER A 827 -1.67 -21.52 -14.22
N LYS A 828 -1.02 -20.39 -14.56
CA LYS A 828 -0.08 -19.69 -13.66
C LYS A 828 -0.81 -18.82 -12.64
N PHE A 829 -1.97 -18.27 -13.04
CA PHE A 829 -2.83 -17.41 -12.23
C PHE A 829 -4.18 -18.08 -11.97
N ASP A 830 -5.00 -17.45 -11.14
CA ASP A 830 -6.30 -17.99 -10.78
C ASP A 830 -7.36 -17.72 -11.83
N PHE A 831 -7.29 -16.57 -12.51
CA PHE A 831 -8.20 -16.19 -13.59
C PHE A 831 -7.48 -15.27 -14.61
N ILE A 832 -7.35 -15.68 -15.87
CA ILE A 832 -6.63 -14.94 -16.91
C ILE A 832 -7.58 -14.66 -18.05
N VAL A 833 -7.52 -13.44 -18.58
CA VAL A 833 -8.18 -13.09 -19.84
C VAL A 833 -7.13 -12.62 -20.83
N SER A 834 -7.01 -13.37 -21.93
CA SER A 834 -6.05 -13.10 -23.00
C SER A 834 -6.80 -12.77 -24.28
N PHE A 835 -6.63 -11.54 -24.78
CA PHE A 835 -7.18 -11.09 -26.06
C PHE A 835 -6.15 -11.27 -27.17
N GLN A 836 -6.58 -11.82 -28.29
CA GLN A 836 -5.80 -11.92 -29.51
C GLN A 836 -6.46 -11.14 -30.64
N HIS A 837 -5.67 -10.36 -31.37
CA HIS A 837 -6.07 -9.69 -32.59
C HIS A 837 -5.28 -10.24 -33.77
N ASP A 838 -5.99 -10.88 -34.70
CA ASP A 838 -5.41 -11.36 -35.95
C ASP A 838 -5.33 -10.21 -36.96
N LEU A 839 -4.12 -9.75 -37.26
CA LEU A 839 -3.89 -8.62 -38.17
C LEU A 839 -4.19 -8.95 -39.65
N HIS A 840 -4.27 -10.23 -40.02
CA HIS A 840 -4.60 -10.65 -41.38
C HIS A 840 -6.12 -10.73 -41.58
N LEU A 841 -6.82 -11.37 -40.63
CA LEU A 841 -8.28 -11.51 -40.68
C LEU A 841 -9.01 -10.26 -40.14
N ASN A 842 -8.32 -9.40 -39.38
CA ASN A 842 -8.90 -8.33 -38.58
C ASN A 842 -10.01 -8.84 -37.64
N GLU A 843 -9.77 -10.02 -37.06
CA GLU A 843 -10.69 -10.69 -36.15
C GLU A 843 -10.11 -10.70 -34.73
N PHE A 844 -10.99 -10.49 -33.75
CA PHE A 844 -10.67 -10.63 -32.34
C PHE A 844 -11.05 -12.01 -31.82
N SER A 845 -10.24 -12.53 -30.92
CA SER A 845 -10.59 -13.67 -30.09
C SER A 845 -10.14 -13.44 -28.66
N CYS A 846 -10.72 -14.21 -27.75
CA CYS A 846 -10.44 -14.14 -26.34
C CYS A 846 -10.35 -15.55 -25.77
N THR A 847 -9.41 -15.75 -24.87
CA THR A 847 -9.29 -16.97 -24.07
C THR A 847 -9.45 -16.61 -22.60
N ILE A 848 -10.25 -17.41 -21.88
CA ILE A 848 -10.41 -17.30 -20.43
C ILE A 848 -9.82 -18.57 -19.81
N ASP A 849 -8.71 -18.41 -19.11
CA ASP A 849 -8.07 -19.48 -18.37
C ASP A 849 -8.36 -19.31 -16.88
N ALA A 850 -8.66 -20.41 -16.19
CA ALA A 850 -8.93 -20.34 -14.76
C ALA A 850 -8.41 -21.57 -14.02
N SER A 851 -7.99 -21.36 -12.77
CA SER A 851 -7.48 -22.42 -11.90
C SER A 851 -8.58 -23.39 -11.47
N LEU A 852 -8.37 -24.68 -11.73
CA LEU A 852 -9.28 -25.74 -11.28
C LEU A 852 -9.22 -25.96 -9.77
N ASP A 853 -8.25 -25.34 -9.08
CA ASP A 853 -8.19 -25.35 -7.62
C ASP A 853 -9.28 -24.47 -7.00
N LEU A 854 -9.79 -23.48 -7.74
CA LEU A 854 -10.80 -22.53 -7.28
C LEU A 854 -12.13 -22.65 -8.02
N PHE A 855 -12.09 -23.04 -9.29
CA PHE A 855 -13.26 -23.09 -10.17
C PHE A 855 -13.56 -24.50 -10.69
N ASN A 856 -14.84 -24.74 -10.99
CA ASN A 856 -15.30 -25.84 -11.81
C ASN A 856 -15.30 -25.40 -13.28
N ALA A 857 -15.03 -26.33 -14.21
CA ALA A 857 -15.09 -26.04 -15.64
C ALA A 857 -16.47 -25.52 -16.09
N GLU A 858 -17.55 -26.01 -15.49
CA GLU A 858 -18.93 -25.53 -15.74
C GLU A 858 -19.10 -24.06 -15.36
N THR A 859 -18.58 -23.65 -14.20
CA THR A 859 -18.64 -22.26 -13.72
C THR A 859 -17.92 -21.31 -14.67
N ILE A 860 -16.76 -21.72 -15.18
CA ILE A 860 -15.99 -20.92 -16.16
C ILE A 860 -16.71 -20.86 -17.51
N CYS A 861 -17.30 -21.96 -17.96
CA CYS A 861 -18.12 -21.98 -19.18
C CYS A 861 -19.28 -20.98 -19.09
N ILE A 862 -20.04 -20.98 -17.98
CA ILE A 862 -21.13 -20.01 -17.74
C ILE A 862 -20.58 -18.59 -17.66
N THR A 863 -19.50 -18.37 -16.89
CA THR A 863 -18.85 -17.05 -16.76
C THR A 863 -18.46 -16.49 -18.12
N ALA A 864 -17.98 -17.34 -18.99
CA ALA A 864 -17.54 -16.95 -20.30
C ALA A 864 -18.69 -16.75 -21.31
N GLN A 865 -19.80 -17.48 -21.17
CA GLN A 865 -21.07 -17.16 -21.85
C GLN A 865 -21.59 -15.77 -21.43
N ARG A 866 -21.48 -15.42 -20.14
CA ARG A 866 -21.85 -14.08 -19.65
C ARG A 866 -20.97 -12.99 -20.24
N PHE A 867 -19.66 -13.25 -20.31
CA PHE A 867 -18.72 -12.35 -20.99
C PHE A 867 -19.09 -12.13 -22.45
N HIS A 868 -19.38 -13.20 -23.18
CA HIS A 868 -19.80 -13.13 -24.58
C HIS A 868 -21.11 -12.34 -24.76
N SER A 869 -22.11 -12.56 -23.90
CA SER A 869 -23.36 -11.79 -23.92
C SER A 869 -23.12 -10.29 -23.68
N MET A 870 -22.22 -9.94 -22.76
CA MET A 870 -21.84 -8.56 -22.47
C MET A 870 -21.17 -7.87 -23.67
N LEU A 871 -20.33 -8.60 -24.42
CA LEU A 871 -19.68 -8.07 -25.62
C LEU A 871 -20.69 -7.65 -26.69
N TYR A 872 -21.75 -8.44 -26.92
CA TYR A 872 -22.82 -8.07 -27.85
C TYR A 872 -23.64 -6.89 -27.37
N GLU A 873 -23.90 -6.78 -26.06
CA GLU A 873 -24.59 -5.61 -25.51
C GLU A 873 -23.73 -4.34 -25.67
N LEU A 874 -22.42 -4.46 -25.46
CA LEU A 874 -21.47 -3.37 -25.68
C LEU A 874 -21.37 -2.98 -27.16
N SER A 875 -21.32 -3.95 -28.08
CA SER A 875 -21.24 -3.65 -29.52
C SER A 875 -22.50 -2.94 -30.02
N ALA A 876 -23.68 -3.38 -29.58
CA ALA A 876 -24.94 -2.70 -29.88
C ALA A 876 -24.92 -1.24 -29.36
N SER A 877 -24.47 -1.03 -28.13
CA SER A 877 -24.37 0.32 -27.53
C SER A 877 -23.40 1.23 -28.30
N VAL A 878 -22.32 0.65 -28.83
CA VAL A 878 -21.31 1.33 -29.65
C VAL A 878 -21.85 1.72 -31.02
N ILE A 879 -22.60 0.85 -31.68
CA ILE A 879 -23.21 1.10 -33.01
C ILE A 879 -24.31 2.16 -32.91
N ASP A 880 -25.18 2.05 -31.91
CA ASP A 880 -26.34 2.94 -31.74
C ASP A 880 -25.98 4.35 -31.25
N ASN A 881 -24.67 4.63 -31.08
CA ASN A 881 -24.16 5.87 -30.51
C ASN A 881 -24.77 6.20 -29.13
N GLU A 882 -25.15 5.18 -28.36
CA GLU A 882 -25.52 5.29 -26.95
C GLU A 882 -24.27 5.48 -26.08
N ILE A 883 -23.40 6.43 -26.48
CA ILE A 883 -22.10 6.73 -25.86
C ILE A 883 -22.25 7.12 -24.38
N ASN A 884 -23.46 7.45 -23.92
CA ASN A 884 -23.75 7.84 -22.56
C ASN A 884 -24.36 6.72 -21.69
N LYS A 885 -24.53 5.50 -22.22
CA LYS A 885 -25.03 4.37 -21.41
C LYS A 885 -24.02 4.08 -20.28
N PRO A 886 -24.44 4.15 -19.01
CA PRO A 886 -23.53 3.95 -17.89
C PRO A 886 -23.24 2.46 -17.70
N ILE A 887 -22.04 2.15 -17.21
CA ILE A 887 -21.56 0.78 -17.01
C ILE A 887 -22.52 -0.02 -16.12
N TYR A 888 -23.11 0.58 -15.08
CA TYR A 888 -24.04 -0.12 -14.20
C TYR A 888 -25.31 -0.65 -14.91
N GLU A 889 -25.68 -0.17 -16.09
CA GLU A 889 -26.83 -0.65 -16.87
C GLU A 889 -26.53 -1.90 -17.72
N LEU A 890 -25.24 -2.20 -17.97
CA LEU A 890 -24.86 -3.40 -18.72
C LEU A 890 -25.22 -4.68 -17.96
N SER A 891 -25.78 -5.67 -18.66
CA SER A 891 -26.21 -6.93 -18.07
C SER A 891 -25.22 -8.06 -18.31
N LEU A 892 -24.99 -8.89 -17.30
CA LEU A 892 -24.34 -10.19 -17.46
C LEU A 892 -25.35 -11.34 -17.51
N THR A 893 -26.65 -11.06 -17.39
CA THR A 893 -27.67 -12.09 -17.24
C THR A 893 -27.95 -12.78 -18.57
N LEU A 894 -27.80 -14.10 -18.58
CA LEU A 894 -28.10 -14.93 -19.75
C LEU A 894 -29.62 -15.05 -19.96
N SER A 895 -30.05 -15.33 -21.20
CA SER A 895 -31.47 -15.43 -21.55
C SER A 895 -32.23 -16.49 -20.73
N ASN A 896 -31.58 -17.61 -20.39
CA ASN A 896 -32.15 -18.65 -19.53
C ASN A 896 -32.31 -18.19 -18.08
N GLU A 897 -31.38 -17.38 -17.56
CA GLU A 897 -31.45 -16.79 -16.22
C GLU A 897 -32.57 -15.74 -16.13
N GLN A 898 -32.74 -14.92 -17.17
CA GLN A 898 -33.87 -13.98 -17.26
C GLN A 898 -35.21 -14.72 -17.22
N TYR A 899 -35.31 -15.83 -17.98
CA TYR A 899 -36.50 -16.68 -17.95
C TYR A 899 -36.73 -17.28 -16.56
N LEU A 900 -35.67 -17.77 -15.90
CA LEU A 900 -35.76 -18.29 -14.53
C LEU A 900 -36.28 -17.22 -13.57
N MET A 901 -35.71 -16.02 -13.59
CA MET A 901 -36.16 -14.89 -12.75
C MET A 901 -37.63 -14.53 -13.00
N GLN A 902 -38.07 -14.52 -14.25
CA GLN A 902 -39.48 -14.28 -14.59
C GLN A 902 -40.38 -15.40 -14.09
N SER A 903 -39.98 -16.66 -14.28
CA SER A 903 -40.77 -17.82 -13.85
C SER A 903 -40.93 -17.90 -12.33
N LEU A 904 -39.85 -17.65 -11.57
CA LEU A 904 -39.87 -17.63 -10.11
C LEU A 904 -40.72 -16.47 -9.56
N ASN A 905 -40.75 -15.34 -10.27
CA ASN A 905 -41.53 -14.16 -9.89
C ASN A 905 -42.97 -14.15 -10.41
N ASN A 906 -43.40 -15.17 -11.15
CA ASN A 906 -44.78 -15.30 -11.60
C ASN A 906 -45.71 -15.81 -10.49
N THR A 907 -45.79 -15.05 -9.39
CA THR A 907 -46.51 -15.39 -8.15
C THR A 907 -47.84 -14.65 -8.00
N GLN A 908 -48.33 -14.02 -9.08
CA GLN A 908 -49.58 -13.25 -9.04
C GLN A 908 -50.79 -14.17 -8.89
N ILE A 909 -51.34 -14.21 -7.67
CA ILE A 909 -52.62 -14.87 -7.37
C ILE A 909 -53.70 -13.79 -7.17
N SER A 910 -54.84 -13.95 -7.85
CA SER A 910 -55.98 -13.06 -7.67
C SER A 910 -56.78 -13.45 -6.43
N PHE A 911 -56.63 -12.68 -5.35
CA PHE A 911 -57.54 -12.78 -4.19
C PHE A 911 -58.84 -12.04 -4.51
N SER A 912 -59.97 -12.75 -4.46
CA SER A 912 -61.31 -12.18 -4.68
C SER A 912 -61.72 -11.16 -3.60
N SER A 913 -61.03 -11.15 -2.46
CA SER A 913 -61.37 -10.42 -1.24
C SER A 913 -60.40 -9.27 -0.89
N ARG A 914 -59.81 -8.57 -1.88
CA ARG A 914 -58.91 -7.40 -1.67
C ARG A 914 -59.49 -6.24 -0.83
N ARG A 915 -60.71 -6.37 -0.30
CA ARG A 915 -61.45 -5.33 0.41
C ARG A 915 -61.95 -5.74 1.79
N THR A 916 -61.80 -6.99 2.24
CA THR A 916 -62.24 -7.41 3.57
C THR A 916 -61.07 -7.49 4.54
N CYS A 917 -61.18 -6.80 5.68
CA CYS A 917 -60.23 -6.93 6.78
C CYS A 917 -60.46 -8.25 7.53
N ILE A 918 -59.45 -8.74 8.26
CA ILE A 918 -59.51 -10.02 8.99
C ILE A 918 -60.73 -10.09 9.94
N HIS A 919 -61.04 -9.01 10.65
CA HIS A 919 -62.22 -8.94 11.52
C HIS A 919 -63.56 -9.09 10.77
N HIS A 920 -63.65 -8.67 9.50
CA HIS A 920 -64.86 -8.88 8.68
C HIS A 920 -65.02 -10.36 8.29
N GLU A 921 -63.92 -11.02 7.92
CA GLU A 921 -63.92 -12.47 7.65
C GLU A 921 -64.22 -13.27 8.93
N PHE A 922 -63.69 -12.84 10.08
CA PHE A 922 -64.02 -13.43 11.38
C PHE A 922 -65.52 -13.36 11.65
N VAL A 923 -66.13 -12.17 11.53
CA VAL A 923 -67.59 -11.98 11.67
C VAL A 923 -68.37 -12.88 10.70
N TYR A 924 -67.94 -12.97 9.44
CA TYR A 924 -68.56 -13.87 8.46
C TYR A 924 -68.53 -15.34 8.93
N GLN A 925 -67.41 -15.80 9.51
CA GLN A 925 -67.31 -17.14 10.10
C GLN A 925 -68.21 -17.30 11.33
N VAL A 926 -68.32 -16.28 12.19
CA VAL A 926 -69.23 -16.31 13.36
C VAL A 926 -70.68 -16.51 12.91
N MET A 927 -71.12 -15.77 11.88
CA MET A 927 -72.47 -15.90 11.34
C MET A 927 -72.74 -17.30 10.75
N LYS A 928 -71.73 -17.93 10.16
CA LYS A 928 -71.85 -19.26 9.55
C LYS A 928 -71.75 -20.39 10.58
N HIS A 929 -70.96 -20.21 11.64
CA HIS A 929 -70.56 -21.26 12.57
C HIS A 929 -70.54 -20.78 14.04
N PRO A 930 -71.64 -20.23 14.58
CA PRO A 930 -71.62 -19.50 15.86
C PRO A 930 -71.24 -20.37 17.06
N GLN A 931 -71.68 -21.63 17.09
CA GLN A 931 -71.48 -22.56 18.21
C GLN A 931 -70.22 -23.42 18.08
N LYS A 932 -69.41 -23.23 17.03
CA LYS A 932 -68.15 -23.95 16.91
C LYS A 932 -67.11 -23.34 17.83
N LEU A 933 -66.21 -24.17 18.34
CA LEU A 933 -65.02 -23.76 19.07
C LEU A 933 -64.19 -22.80 18.21
N ALA A 934 -63.83 -21.64 18.75
CA ALA A 934 -63.01 -20.63 18.08
C ALA A 934 -61.61 -20.52 18.69
N VAL A 935 -61.51 -20.47 20.03
CA VAL A 935 -60.24 -20.36 20.76
C VAL A 935 -60.29 -21.27 21.99
N GLU A 936 -59.20 -21.97 22.26
CA GLU A 936 -59.03 -22.86 23.41
C GLU A 936 -57.64 -22.63 24.01
N LEU A 937 -57.57 -22.55 25.33
CA LEU A 937 -56.34 -22.47 26.11
C LEU A 937 -56.54 -23.27 27.41
N ASP A 938 -55.81 -24.38 27.53
CA ASP A 938 -55.94 -25.34 28.63
C ASP A 938 -57.39 -25.80 28.82
N GLU A 939 -58.01 -25.57 29.98
CA GLU A 939 -59.42 -25.95 30.25
C GLU A 939 -60.43 -24.86 29.85
N GLN A 940 -59.97 -23.71 29.36
CA GLN A 940 -60.83 -22.60 28.96
C GLN A 940 -61.06 -22.60 27.45
N SER A 941 -62.31 -22.35 27.04
CA SER A 941 -62.64 -22.25 25.62
C SER A 941 -63.76 -21.27 25.34
N LEU A 942 -63.75 -20.72 24.13
CA LEU A 942 -64.78 -19.84 23.61
C LEU A 942 -65.24 -20.33 22.23
N THR A 943 -66.56 -20.39 22.05
CA THR A 943 -67.16 -20.52 20.73
C THR A 943 -67.02 -19.23 19.91
N TYR A 944 -67.25 -19.28 18.60
CA TYR A 944 -67.22 -18.09 17.74
C TYR A 944 -68.17 -16.99 18.24
N CYS A 945 -69.37 -17.34 18.71
CA CYS A 945 -70.34 -16.39 19.22
C CYS A 945 -69.87 -15.75 20.54
N GLU A 946 -69.33 -16.55 21.46
CA GLU A 946 -68.81 -16.05 22.74
C GLU A 946 -67.57 -15.17 22.54
N LEU A 947 -66.66 -15.54 21.65
CA LEU A 947 -65.51 -14.71 21.30
C LEU A 947 -65.95 -13.37 20.68
N LEU A 948 -66.91 -13.40 19.76
CA LEU A 948 -67.45 -12.18 19.16
C LEU A 948 -68.06 -11.25 20.22
N TYR A 949 -68.79 -11.80 21.19
CA TYR A 949 -69.34 -11.02 22.30
C TYR A 949 -68.24 -10.23 23.03
N TYR A 950 -67.20 -10.90 23.51
CA TYR A 950 -66.11 -10.21 24.23
C TYR A 950 -65.34 -9.21 23.36
N VAL A 951 -65.11 -9.55 22.09
CA VAL A 951 -64.46 -8.66 21.12
C VAL A 951 -65.29 -7.41 20.89
N GLN A 952 -66.62 -7.54 20.74
CA GLN A 952 -67.53 -6.42 20.51
C GLN A 952 -67.60 -5.49 21.72
N VAL A 953 -67.73 -6.07 22.93
CA VAL A 953 -67.74 -5.31 24.19
C VAL A 953 -66.47 -4.45 24.28
N LEU A 954 -65.30 -5.07 24.14
CA LEU A 954 -64.03 -4.35 24.23
C LEU A 954 -63.87 -3.30 23.11
N SER A 955 -64.26 -3.63 21.87
CA SER A 955 -64.21 -2.68 20.74
C SER A 955 -65.09 -1.47 20.99
N PHE A 956 -66.32 -1.69 21.47
CA PHE A 956 -67.27 -0.63 21.78
C PHE A 956 -66.75 0.28 22.89
N THR A 957 -66.17 -0.30 23.94
CA THR A 957 -65.54 0.43 25.04
C THR A 957 -64.36 1.28 24.54
N LEU A 958 -63.49 0.72 23.69
CA LEU A 958 -62.37 1.46 23.10
C LEU A 958 -62.84 2.69 22.29
N LEU A 959 -63.91 2.54 21.50
CA LEU A 959 -64.46 3.63 20.68
C LEU A 959 -65.21 4.68 21.51
N ASN A 960 -66.08 4.28 22.43
CA ASN A 960 -67.04 5.18 23.07
C ASN A 960 -66.54 5.75 24.40
N GLU A 961 -65.84 4.96 25.21
CA GLU A 961 -65.34 5.42 26.51
C GLU A 961 -63.93 6.01 26.38
N TYR A 962 -63.08 5.39 25.55
CA TYR A 962 -61.67 5.80 25.39
C TYR A 962 -61.40 6.58 24.10
N HIS A 963 -62.41 6.75 23.23
CA HIS A 963 -62.32 7.55 22.01
C HIS A 963 -61.11 7.17 21.12
N VAL A 964 -60.88 5.87 20.95
CA VAL A 964 -59.93 5.33 19.97
C VAL A 964 -60.45 5.65 18.57
N PHE A 965 -59.63 6.25 17.72
CA PHE A 965 -60.03 6.56 16.34
C PHE A 965 -59.36 5.62 15.33
N PRO A 966 -59.97 5.39 14.14
CA PRO A 966 -59.39 4.50 13.14
C PRO A 966 -57.97 4.92 12.73
N GLY A 967 -57.03 3.96 12.78
CA GLY A 967 -55.61 4.15 12.52
C GLY A 967 -54.77 4.49 13.76
N GLU A 968 -55.39 4.66 14.93
CA GLU A 968 -54.67 4.90 16.18
C GLU A 968 -53.98 3.63 16.70
N VAL A 969 -52.73 3.75 17.15
CA VAL A 969 -51.98 2.62 17.70
C VAL A 969 -52.44 2.33 19.13
N VAL A 970 -52.85 1.09 19.39
CA VAL A 970 -53.15 0.57 20.71
C VAL A 970 -52.12 -0.50 21.04
N CYS A 971 -51.29 -0.22 22.05
CA CYS A 971 -50.34 -1.21 22.54
C CYS A 971 -51.06 -2.29 23.35
N GLN A 972 -50.54 -3.52 23.32
CA GLN A 972 -51.06 -4.63 24.13
C GLN A 972 -49.90 -5.36 24.79
N CYS A 973 -49.83 -5.27 26.12
CA CYS A 973 -48.83 -5.92 26.98
C CYS A 973 -49.50 -6.95 27.89
N VAL A 974 -49.93 -8.04 27.27
CA VAL A 974 -50.75 -9.10 27.86
C VAL A 974 -50.03 -10.45 27.68
N GLU A 975 -50.09 -11.32 28.70
CA GLU A 975 -49.54 -12.69 28.57
C GLU A 975 -50.45 -13.58 27.72
N ARG A 976 -49.93 -14.72 27.26
CA ARG A 976 -50.70 -15.69 26.47
C ARG A 976 -51.96 -16.12 27.22
N SER A 977 -53.12 -15.71 26.73
CA SER A 977 -54.44 -15.83 27.37
C SER A 977 -55.55 -15.73 26.32
N LEU A 978 -56.80 -16.08 26.68
CA LEU A 978 -57.96 -15.78 25.83
C LEU A 978 -58.11 -14.26 25.59
N SER A 979 -57.81 -13.46 26.62
CA SER A 979 -57.81 -11.99 26.57
C SER A 979 -56.83 -11.44 25.53
N MET A 980 -55.71 -12.12 25.28
CA MET A 980 -54.78 -11.72 24.22
C MET A 980 -55.45 -11.71 22.83
N VAL A 981 -56.21 -12.74 22.49
CA VAL A 981 -56.91 -12.85 21.20
C VAL A 981 -58.06 -11.84 21.13
N ILE A 982 -58.80 -11.68 22.22
CA ILE A 982 -59.88 -10.69 22.35
C ILE A 982 -59.33 -9.28 22.10
N GLY A 983 -58.20 -8.92 22.71
CA GLY A 983 -57.55 -7.62 22.55
C GLY A 983 -57.14 -7.32 21.12
N ILE A 984 -56.48 -8.28 20.45
CA ILE A 984 -56.06 -8.12 19.04
C ILE A 984 -57.27 -7.84 18.15
N MET A 985 -58.28 -8.72 18.22
CA MET A 985 -59.47 -8.60 17.38
C MET A 985 -60.28 -7.34 17.71
N ALA A 986 -60.33 -6.94 18.98
CA ALA A 986 -61.08 -5.76 19.38
C ALA A 986 -60.41 -4.45 18.94
N ILE A 987 -59.07 -4.39 19.01
CA ILE A 987 -58.30 -3.26 18.47
C ILE A 987 -58.54 -3.16 16.96
N GLU A 988 -58.44 -4.27 16.23
CA GLU A 988 -58.68 -4.28 14.78
C GLU A 988 -60.13 -3.91 14.42
N MET A 989 -61.12 -4.37 15.19
CA MET A 989 -62.55 -4.10 14.97
C MET A 989 -62.93 -2.65 15.34
N ALA A 990 -62.23 -2.03 16.30
CA ALA A 990 -62.30 -0.59 16.54
C ALA A 990 -61.58 0.24 15.46
N GLY A 991 -60.90 -0.41 14.50
CA GLY A 991 -60.11 0.24 13.46
C GLY A 991 -58.74 0.72 13.94
N GLY A 992 -58.33 0.37 15.16
CA GLY A 992 -57.01 0.66 15.71
C GLY A 992 -55.92 -0.24 15.12
N VAL A 993 -54.68 0.12 15.39
CA VAL A 993 -53.48 -0.59 14.98
C VAL A 993 -52.89 -1.33 16.17
N TYR A 994 -52.87 -2.66 16.09
CA TYR A 994 -52.36 -3.52 17.16
C TYR A 994 -50.83 -3.43 17.29
N CYS A 995 -50.31 -3.14 18.48
CA CYS A 995 -48.88 -3.20 18.75
C CYS A 995 -48.58 -4.14 19.94
N PRO A 996 -48.05 -5.37 19.71
CA PRO A 996 -47.66 -6.26 20.78
C PRO A 996 -46.48 -5.71 21.57
N LEU A 997 -46.57 -5.78 22.89
CA LEU A 997 -45.49 -5.54 23.83
C LEU A 997 -45.29 -6.77 24.70
N SER A 998 -44.04 -7.18 24.91
CA SER A 998 -43.72 -8.34 25.73
C SER A 998 -43.84 -7.98 27.22
N PRO A 999 -44.69 -8.67 28.00
CA PRO A 999 -44.78 -8.47 29.45
C PRO A 999 -43.49 -8.78 30.19
N ARG A 1000 -42.56 -9.52 29.56
CA ARG A 1000 -41.26 -9.87 30.15
C ARG A 1000 -40.21 -8.78 29.96
N ASP A 1001 -40.47 -7.80 29.11
CA ASP A 1001 -39.52 -6.72 28.85
C ASP A 1001 -39.34 -5.84 30.09
N PRO A 1002 -38.13 -5.27 30.28
CA PRO A 1002 -37.87 -4.31 31.36
C PRO A 1002 -38.63 -3.01 31.09
N GLN A 1003 -38.98 -2.31 32.17
CA GLN A 1003 -39.80 -1.09 32.12
C GLN A 1003 -39.25 -0.02 31.17
N HIS A 1004 -37.94 0.22 31.18
CA HIS A 1004 -37.30 1.20 30.29
C HIS A 1004 -37.53 0.87 28.80
N ARG A 1005 -37.50 -0.42 28.42
CA ARG A 1005 -37.75 -0.85 27.04
C ARG A 1005 -39.22 -0.66 26.67
N LEU A 1006 -40.15 -1.03 27.54
CA LEU A 1006 -41.58 -0.80 27.33
C LEU A 1006 -41.91 0.70 27.18
N HIS A 1007 -41.28 1.55 27.98
CA HIS A 1007 -41.41 3.00 27.87
C HIS A 1007 -40.88 3.53 26.53
N ALA A 1008 -39.69 3.09 26.11
CA ALA A 1008 -39.14 3.48 24.81
C ALA A 1008 -40.04 3.06 23.64
N LEU A 1009 -40.58 1.83 23.66
CA LEU A 1009 -41.46 1.32 22.61
C LEU A 1009 -42.79 2.08 22.55
N THR A 1010 -43.42 2.32 23.70
CA THR A 1010 -44.69 3.08 23.78
C THR A 1010 -44.53 4.54 23.38
N GLN A 1011 -43.41 5.17 23.73
CA GLN A 1011 -43.07 6.51 23.27
C GLN A 1011 -42.88 6.56 21.75
N GLN A 1012 -42.19 5.56 21.18
CA GLN A 1012 -41.95 5.46 19.73
C GLN A 1012 -43.23 5.21 18.93
N THR A 1013 -44.21 4.50 19.47
CA THR A 1013 -45.53 4.31 18.84
C THR A 1013 -46.48 5.49 19.04
N GLN A 1014 -46.16 6.41 19.96
CA GLN A 1014 -47.04 7.51 20.38
C GLN A 1014 -48.43 7.00 20.82
N SER A 1015 -48.49 5.77 21.33
CA SER A 1015 -49.75 5.16 21.73
C SER A 1015 -50.27 5.82 23.02
N ARG A 1016 -51.56 6.19 23.03
CA ARG A 1016 -52.22 6.74 24.23
C ARG A 1016 -52.61 5.65 25.22
N PHE A 1017 -52.79 4.43 24.74
CA PHE A 1017 -53.39 3.33 25.50
C PHE A 1017 -52.54 2.07 25.42
N VAL A 1018 -52.40 1.37 26.54
CA VAL A 1018 -51.85 0.01 26.57
C VAL A 1018 -52.83 -0.93 27.26
N LEU A 1019 -53.30 -1.94 26.54
CA LEU A 1019 -54.05 -3.05 27.13
C LEU A 1019 -53.10 -3.92 27.95
N VAL A 1020 -53.43 -4.20 29.19
CA VAL A 1020 -52.61 -4.96 30.15
C VAL A 1020 -53.46 -5.95 30.93
N HIS A 1021 -52.84 -6.94 31.58
CA HIS A 1021 -53.47 -7.60 32.72
C HIS A 1021 -53.27 -6.74 33.97
N GLY A 1022 -54.16 -6.85 34.97
CA GLY A 1022 -54.04 -6.12 36.23
C GLY A 1022 -52.64 -6.17 36.88
N LEU A 1023 -51.95 -7.32 36.79
CA LEU A 1023 -50.59 -7.51 37.32
C LEU A 1023 -49.48 -6.81 36.52
N THR A 1024 -49.67 -6.57 35.21
CA THR A 1024 -48.67 -5.91 34.35
C THR A 1024 -48.87 -4.40 34.28
N LYS A 1025 -49.97 -3.89 34.84
CA LYS A 1025 -50.30 -2.46 34.90
C LYS A 1025 -49.23 -1.59 35.55
N THR A 1026 -48.53 -2.10 36.57
CA THR A 1026 -47.49 -1.34 37.31
C THR A 1026 -46.20 -1.14 36.52
N LYS A 1027 -46.02 -1.79 35.36
CA LYS A 1027 -44.85 -1.60 34.48
C LYS A 1027 -44.92 -0.34 33.63
N PHE A 1028 -46.06 0.34 33.58
CA PHE A 1028 -46.28 1.55 32.81
C PHE A 1028 -46.42 2.76 33.75
N ASP A 1029 -45.84 3.89 33.36
CA ASP A 1029 -45.91 5.14 34.10
C ASP A 1029 -47.17 5.95 33.74
N HIS A 1030 -47.32 7.14 34.31
CA HIS A 1030 -48.50 7.99 34.09
C HIS A 1030 -48.61 8.59 32.67
N ASN A 1031 -47.61 8.35 31.81
CA ASN A 1031 -47.57 8.93 30.46
C ASN A 1031 -48.40 8.13 29.44
N ILE A 1032 -48.78 6.89 29.75
CA ILE A 1032 -49.67 6.05 28.94
C ILE A 1032 -50.81 5.48 29.80
N VAL A 1033 -52.02 5.44 29.25
CA VAL A 1033 -53.18 4.93 29.99
C VAL A 1033 -53.19 3.39 29.92
N ALA A 1034 -52.82 2.74 31.02
CA ALA A 1034 -52.85 1.29 31.14
C ALA A 1034 -54.27 0.77 31.49
N LEU A 1035 -54.88 0.09 30.53
CA LEU A 1035 -56.25 -0.42 30.56
C LEU A 1035 -56.25 -1.92 30.86
N ASP A 1036 -56.88 -2.31 31.97
CA ASP A 1036 -56.97 -3.72 32.37
C ASP A 1036 -58.00 -4.46 31.53
N ILE A 1037 -57.53 -5.37 30.68
CA ILE A 1037 -58.34 -6.02 29.64
C ILE A 1037 -59.46 -6.89 30.22
N ASP A 1038 -59.23 -7.56 31.35
CA ASP A 1038 -60.22 -8.45 31.98
C ASP A 1038 -61.32 -7.68 32.71
N SER A 1039 -61.02 -6.46 33.17
CA SER A 1039 -61.99 -5.56 33.76
C SER A 1039 -62.91 -4.93 32.70
N LEU A 1040 -62.37 -4.64 31.52
CA LEU A 1040 -63.12 -4.01 30.42
C LEU A 1040 -64.00 -4.98 29.64
N SER A 1041 -63.66 -6.27 29.63
CA SER A 1041 -64.42 -7.31 28.94
C SER A 1041 -65.63 -7.85 29.74
N ASN A 1042 -65.77 -7.48 31.02
CA ASN A 1042 -66.79 -7.98 31.96
C ASN A 1042 -67.98 -7.02 32.20
N ILE A 1043 -68.30 -6.14 31.24
CA ILE A 1043 -69.40 -5.16 31.38
C ILE A 1043 -70.76 -5.87 31.15
N ASN A 1044 -71.50 -6.09 32.24
CA ASN A 1044 -72.79 -6.82 32.26
C ASN A 1044 -74.02 -6.08 31.67
N ASN A 1045 -73.86 -4.92 31.03
CA ASN A 1045 -74.98 -4.05 30.59
C ASN A 1045 -74.78 -3.52 29.16
N ILE A 1046 -74.70 -4.40 28.17
CA ILE A 1046 -74.66 -3.99 26.75
C ILE A 1046 -75.79 -4.70 26.00
N ASP A 1047 -76.63 -3.91 25.34
CA ASP A 1047 -77.74 -4.37 24.50
C ASP A 1047 -77.17 -4.95 23.19
N GLY A 1048 -77.16 -6.29 23.07
CA GLY A 1048 -76.36 -7.02 22.06
C GLY A 1048 -76.66 -6.65 20.60
N ASP A 1049 -77.88 -6.22 20.28
CA ASP A 1049 -78.30 -5.88 18.91
C ASP A 1049 -77.82 -4.50 18.43
N MET A 1050 -77.52 -3.57 19.35
CA MET A 1050 -77.07 -2.21 19.01
C MET A 1050 -75.57 -2.14 18.67
N THR A 1051 -74.78 -3.10 19.16
CA THR A 1051 -73.31 -3.06 19.13
C THR A 1051 -72.73 -3.48 17.78
N TYR A 1052 -73.32 -4.47 17.11
CA TYR A 1052 -72.82 -4.96 15.82
C TYR A 1052 -73.04 -3.97 14.68
N ASN A 1053 -74.25 -3.41 14.55
CA ASN A 1053 -74.56 -2.42 13.50
C ASN A 1053 -73.72 -1.15 13.64
N TYR A 1054 -73.35 -0.80 14.87
CA TYR A 1054 -72.47 0.34 15.16
C TYR A 1054 -71.02 0.06 14.73
N LEU A 1055 -70.47 -1.10 15.10
CA LEU A 1055 -69.10 -1.51 14.73
C LEU A 1055 -68.96 -1.76 13.23
N SER A 1056 -70.00 -2.24 12.54
CA SER A 1056 -69.99 -2.40 11.08
C SER A 1056 -69.92 -1.07 10.30
N ASN A 1057 -70.16 0.07 10.97
CA ASN A 1057 -70.04 1.40 10.37
C ASN A 1057 -68.63 2.01 10.55
N VAL A 1058 -67.73 1.36 11.29
CA VAL A 1058 -66.34 1.79 11.40
C VAL A 1058 -65.63 1.49 10.07
N GLU A 1059 -65.26 2.53 9.33
CA GLU A 1059 -64.67 2.38 8.00
C GLU A 1059 -63.20 1.92 8.08
N VAL A 1060 -62.96 0.61 8.14
CA VAL A 1060 -61.61 0.02 8.05
C VAL A 1060 -61.35 -0.51 6.64
N LYS A 1061 -60.28 -0.02 6.01
CA LYS A 1061 -59.88 -0.41 4.64
C LYS A 1061 -58.67 -1.33 4.69
N GLY A 1062 -58.63 -2.37 3.87
CA GLY A 1062 -57.48 -3.30 3.76
C GLY A 1062 -56.14 -2.69 3.30
N LYS A 1063 -56.09 -1.39 2.98
CA LYS A 1063 -54.85 -0.63 2.71
C LYS A 1063 -54.30 0.10 3.95
N LYS A 1064 -55.00 0.05 5.09
CA LYS A 1064 -54.56 0.64 6.36
C LYS A 1064 -53.69 -0.36 7.11
N ILE A 1065 -52.80 0.18 7.95
CA ILE A 1065 -51.92 -0.60 8.82
C ILE A 1065 -52.79 -1.45 9.76
N ALA A 1066 -52.49 -2.75 9.87
CA ALA A 1066 -53.19 -3.64 10.79
C ALA A 1066 -52.46 -3.74 12.14
N TYR A 1067 -51.12 -3.81 12.11
CA TYR A 1067 -50.30 -3.95 13.30
C TYR A 1067 -48.95 -3.25 13.15
N ILE A 1068 -48.28 -3.03 14.28
CA ILE A 1068 -46.87 -2.60 14.34
C ILE A 1068 -46.06 -3.66 15.08
N ILE A 1069 -45.06 -4.25 14.43
CA ILE A 1069 -44.14 -5.21 15.08
C ILE A 1069 -42.74 -4.61 15.16
N PHE A 1070 -42.14 -4.70 16.33
CA PHE A 1070 -40.77 -4.24 16.54
C PHE A 1070 -39.75 -5.32 16.24
N THR A 1071 -38.72 -4.97 15.47
CA THR A 1071 -37.55 -5.82 15.22
C THR A 1071 -36.31 -5.24 15.89
N SER A 1072 -35.31 -6.09 16.15
CA SER A 1072 -33.99 -5.64 16.63
C SER A 1072 -33.34 -4.77 15.55
N GLY A 1073 -33.32 -3.46 15.75
CA GLY A 1073 -32.62 -2.56 14.83
C GLY A 1073 -31.12 -2.74 14.97
N SER A 1074 -30.41 -2.77 13.83
CA SER A 1074 -28.95 -2.81 13.76
C SER A 1074 -28.26 -1.65 14.52
N THR A 1075 -29.00 -0.58 14.81
CA THR A 1075 -28.56 0.62 15.54
C THR A 1075 -28.70 0.50 17.06
N GLY A 1076 -29.10 -0.68 17.59
CA GLY A 1076 -29.39 -0.87 19.02
C GLY A 1076 -30.76 -0.34 19.47
N THR A 1077 -31.44 0.45 18.64
CA THR A 1077 -32.80 0.95 18.85
C THR A 1077 -33.82 0.11 18.06
N PRO A 1078 -34.93 -0.37 18.68
CA PRO A 1078 -35.96 -1.12 17.97
C PRO A 1078 -36.59 -0.36 16.80
N LYS A 1079 -36.85 -1.04 15.68
CA LYS A 1079 -37.49 -0.45 14.49
C LYS A 1079 -38.92 -0.97 14.35
N ALA A 1080 -39.87 -0.05 14.16
CA ALA A 1080 -41.29 -0.37 13.96
C ALA A 1080 -41.56 -0.76 12.50
N VAL A 1081 -41.95 -2.01 12.26
CA VAL A 1081 -42.48 -2.51 10.98
C VAL A 1081 -43.99 -2.30 10.99
N ARG A 1082 -44.52 -1.63 9.97
CA ARG A 1082 -45.93 -1.24 9.82
C ARG A 1082 -46.59 -1.97 8.66
#